data_AF-A0A448MU44-F1
#
_entry.id   AF-A0A448MU44-F1
#
_cell.length_a   1.000
_cell.length_b   1.000
_cell.length_c   1.000
_cell.angle_alpha   90.00
_cell.angle_beta   90.00
_cell.angle_gamma   90.00
#
_symmetry.space_group_name_H-M   'P 1'
#
loop_
_entity.id
_entity.type
_entity.pdbx_description
1 polymer ?
#
loop_
_entity_poly.entity_id
_entity_poly.type
_entity_poly.pdbx_seq_one_letter_code
_entity_poly.pdbx_strand_id
1 'polypeptide(L)'
;MGDITNSGSLVGEAKLLGGQNTTHTRTTSSNSGNGISALAKTGRFAKNRTESAIGNIQNSGQIKGQLTQISGHNSHYPGVHLYSNADALGSGNALSVTSEAINAQTRYPANSTIGNITNSGSMRGNALVKAGNGTGEIMANAIATGNGISVFARGNSGEFATIGRVDNRGIISGQIEVSGGKSNASKEDKAFIPDIVLQTSSNKPSTPRLSEDLCRWLAKNTPGCEPETNTSNTSTEVTRSDLSSNSIQSVVTAHSSGNGITAWTYNESSEYSPQKAQLGGLINAGSISGYAKVWHGFSQDGYTRVDYRNNGAGVALNASSNANITNAGIISGNHSALLVRGKANRAYSSSNPTYETGFKGKVENYGILAGRLIAGGYELDPTSNQSYRYFETLNANNVKNTGLYITLDKNEQVEKITVGNHTLSPFTYNGKTYQVENAPLSSNKKDSEKLTTSESTINNKIINGVGIENGALFATHTTHLTDSIINGYKTALKVGENAQVHLNNTILNANGFKVNQSEKPLAILGDAGSNQVVLTNQTLINGDIDLKAGNDELTIADNQVRFNGQTIDLGNGLDKLHFGQSNRKNSQPIKVDYAIYNAEDMIVNQDTNLLANAKIRGTNTITLNNDLHYQVLDAETHALFDPERNEK
;
A
#
# COMPACT_ATOMS: atom_id res chain seq x y z
N MET A 1 0.64 -18.73 -17.49
CA MET A 1 1.79 -18.02 -18.08
C MET A 1 3.06 -18.60 -17.48
N GLY A 2 4.16 -18.66 -18.24
CA GLY A 2 5.46 -19.09 -17.72
C GLY A 2 6.11 -18.06 -16.80
N ASP A 3 7.41 -18.19 -16.61
CA ASP A 3 8.22 -17.22 -15.87
C ASP A 3 8.33 -15.90 -16.66
N ILE A 4 8.40 -14.77 -15.94
CA ILE A 4 8.48 -13.43 -16.52
C ILE A 4 9.70 -12.70 -15.95
N THR A 5 10.59 -12.27 -16.84
CA THR A 5 11.70 -11.38 -16.52
C THR A 5 11.43 -10.00 -17.14
N ASN A 6 11.30 -8.97 -16.30
CA ASN A 6 11.08 -7.60 -16.73
C ASN A 6 12.28 -6.70 -16.38
N SER A 7 12.76 -5.95 -17.36
CA SER A 7 13.74 -4.88 -17.19
C SER A 7 13.34 -3.58 -17.92
N GLY A 8 12.10 -3.52 -18.40
CA GLY A 8 11.50 -2.38 -19.07
C GLY A 8 10.24 -1.92 -18.34
N SER A 9 9.26 -1.40 -19.07
CA SER A 9 8.00 -0.93 -18.50
C SER A 9 6.83 -1.77 -19.01
N LEU A 10 6.06 -2.35 -18.09
CA LEU A 10 4.82 -3.09 -18.35
C LEU A 10 3.66 -2.33 -17.72
N VAL A 11 2.83 -1.69 -18.54
CA VAL A 11 1.75 -0.81 -18.08
C VAL A 11 0.42 -1.31 -18.61
N GLY A 12 -0.52 -1.57 -17.70
CA GLY A 12 -1.91 -1.79 -18.02
C GLY A 12 -2.77 -0.65 -17.50
N GLU A 13 -3.59 -0.07 -18.37
CA GLU A 13 -4.54 0.98 -18.02
C GLU A 13 -5.93 0.62 -18.54
N ALA A 14 -6.95 0.79 -17.69
CA ALA A 14 -8.33 0.64 -18.07
C ALA A 14 -9.16 1.80 -17.53
N LYS A 15 -9.96 2.41 -18.42
CA LYS A 15 -10.87 3.50 -18.09
C LYS A 15 -12.29 3.12 -18.51
N LEU A 16 -13.15 2.88 -17.53
CA LEU A 16 -14.55 2.50 -17.72
C LEU A 16 -15.43 3.62 -17.17
N LEU A 17 -16.10 4.35 -18.08
CA LEU A 17 -17.00 5.45 -17.73
C LEU A 17 -18.42 5.11 -18.14
N GLY A 18 -19.34 5.08 -17.18
CA GLY A 18 -20.76 4.91 -17.43
C GLY A 18 -21.40 6.16 -18.02
N GLY A 19 -22.42 5.97 -18.86
CA GLY A 19 -23.16 7.07 -19.48
C GLY A 19 -23.94 7.90 -18.47
N GLN A 20 -23.89 9.23 -18.63
CA GLN A 20 -24.65 10.16 -17.81
C GLN A 20 -26.12 10.22 -18.23
N ASN A 21 -27.02 10.48 -17.27
CA ASN A 21 -28.46 10.61 -17.53
C ASN A 21 -29.07 9.40 -18.23
N THR A 22 -28.76 8.20 -17.74
CA THR A 22 -29.37 6.95 -18.20
C THR A 22 -30.07 6.23 -17.05
N THR A 23 -31.06 5.39 -17.37
CA THR A 23 -31.86 4.66 -16.37
C THR A 23 -31.10 3.49 -15.74
N HIS A 24 -30.21 2.85 -16.50
CA HIS A 24 -29.38 1.73 -16.05
C HIS A 24 -27.92 1.99 -16.44
N THR A 25 -27.10 2.27 -15.43
CA THR A 25 -25.66 2.46 -15.61
C THR A 25 -24.96 1.42 -14.75
N ARG A 26 -24.20 0.53 -15.38
CA ARG A 26 -23.36 -0.44 -14.68
C ARG A 26 -22.03 -0.55 -15.39
N THR A 27 -20.97 -0.38 -14.63
CA THR A 27 -19.60 -0.65 -15.10
C THR A 27 -19.08 -1.91 -14.39
N THR A 28 -18.47 -2.80 -15.16
CA THR A 28 -17.92 -4.05 -14.62
C THR A 28 -16.56 -4.33 -15.25
N SER A 29 -15.56 -4.60 -14.40
CA SER A 29 -14.22 -5.02 -14.81
C SER A 29 -13.81 -6.32 -14.12
N SER A 30 -13.07 -7.15 -14.86
CA SER A 30 -12.44 -8.37 -14.34
C SER A 30 -11.03 -8.44 -14.91
N ASN A 31 -10.04 -8.44 -14.02
CA ASN A 31 -8.61 -8.40 -14.37
C ASN A 31 -8.23 -7.33 -15.41
N SER A 32 -8.89 -6.17 -15.39
CA SER A 32 -8.68 -5.09 -16.36
C SER A 32 -7.69 -4.06 -15.84
N GLY A 33 -6.90 -3.45 -16.72
CA GLY A 33 -5.93 -2.42 -16.34
C GLY A 33 -4.82 -2.91 -15.42
N ASN A 34 -4.45 -4.18 -15.53
CA ASN A 34 -3.33 -4.75 -14.77
C ASN A 34 -2.03 -4.70 -15.57
N GLY A 35 -0.88 -4.49 -14.92
CA GLY A 35 0.42 -4.55 -15.60
C GLY A 35 0.71 -5.95 -16.15
N ILE A 36 0.45 -6.98 -15.35
CA ILE A 36 0.46 -8.38 -15.76
C ILE A 36 -0.76 -9.06 -15.14
N SER A 37 -1.49 -9.87 -15.92
CA SER A 37 -2.55 -10.68 -15.33
C SER A 37 -2.82 -12.01 -16.02
N ALA A 38 -3.36 -12.95 -15.24
CA ALA A 38 -3.94 -14.20 -15.72
C ALA A 38 -5.33 -14.38 -15.11
N LEU A 39 -6.32 -14.71 -15.94
CA LEU A 39 -7.70 -14.90 -15.53
C LEU A 39 -8.21 -16.25 -16.05
N ALA A 40 -8.81 -17.04 -15.17
CA ALA A 40 -9.58 -18.23 -15.54
C ALA A 40 -10.97 -18.15 -14.93
N LYS A 41 -12.00 -18.34 -15.76
CA LYS A 41 -13.39 -18.31 -15.31
C LYS A 41 -14.15 -19.49 -15.89
N THR A 42 -14.78 -20.28 -15.03
CA THR A 42 -15.69 -21.33 -15.46
C THR A 42 -17.12 -20.99 -15.05
N GLY A 43 -18.03 -21.19 -16.01
CA GLY A 43 -19.45 -20.94 -15.84
C GLY A 43 -20.16 -22.00 -15.00
N ARG A 44 -21.46 -21.80 -14.84
CA ARG A 44 -22.34 -22.78 -14.18
C ARG A 44 -22.27 -24.11 -14.94
N PHE A 45 -22.27 -25.22 -14.20
CA PHE A 45 -22.24 -26.60 -14.71
C PHE A 45 -20.90 -27.12 -15.26
N ALA A 46 -19.82 -26.33 -15.24
CA ALA A 46 -18.50 -26.84 -15.59
C ALA A 46 -18.01 -27.87 -14.57
N LYS A 47 -17.66 -29.08 -15.03
CA LYS A 47 -17.24 -30.22 -14.19
C LYS A 47 -15.71 -30.36 -14.05
N ASN A 48 -14.96 -29.28 -14.27
CA ASN A 48 -13.50 -29.28 -14.33
C ASN A 48 -12.89 -28.25 -13.36
N ARG A 49 -11.62 -28.44 -13.03
CA ARG A 49 -10.83 -27.50 -12.23
C ARG A 49 -10.63 -26.18 -12.97
N THR A 50 -10.69 -25.05 -12.24
CA THR A 50 -10.42 -23.71 -12.80
C THR A 50 -9.10 -23.23 -12.27
N GLU A 51 -8.15 -22.95 -13.17
CA GLU A 51 -6.79 -22.57 -12.76
C GLU A 51 -6.26 -21.43 -13.59
N SER A 52 -5.63 -20.49 -12.91
CA SER A 52 -4.77 -19.50 -13.52
C SER A 52 -3.46 -19.45 -12.75
N ALA A 53 -2.37 -19.34 -13.48
CA ALA A 53 -1.05 -19.29 -12.88
C ALA A 53 -0.12 -18.38 -13.67
N ILE A 54 0.76 -17.71 -12.95
CA ILE A 54 1.95 -17.06 -13.47
C ILE A 54 3.14 -17.70 -12.78
N GLY A 55 4.20 -17.96 -13.54
CA GLY A 55 5.44 -18.54 -13.01
C GLY A 55 6.18 -17.57 -12.09
N ASN A 56 7.49 -17.74 -12.03
CA ASN A 56 8.36 -16.85 -11.27
C ASN A 56 8.41 -15.46 -11.94
N ILE A 57 8.52 -14.42 -11.11
CA ILE A 57 8.67 -13.03 -11.55
C ILE A 57 10.04 -12.53 -11.15
N GLN A 58 10.80 -12.04 -12.12
CA GLN A 58 12.02 -11.27 -11.89
C GLN A 58 11.80 -9.87 -12.43
N ASN A 59 11.52 -8.92 -11.55
CA ASN A 59 11.28 -7.54 -11.96
C ASN A 59 12.44 -6.63 -11.54
N SER A 60 13.01 -5.97 -12.53
CA SER A 60 14.04 -4.96 -12.35
C SER A 60 13.65 -3.61 -12.99
N GLY A 61 12.53 -3.58 -13.73
CA GLY A 61 11.93 -2.37 -14.31
C GLY A 61 10.61 -2.00 -13.64
N GLN A 62 9.66 -1.48 -14.41
CA GLN A 62 8.37 -1.02 -13.91
C GLN A 62 7.24 -1.98 -14.33
N ILE A 63 6.36 -2.30 -13.38
CA ILE A 63 5.08 -2.98 -13.62
C ILE A 63 3.99 -2.10 -12.98
N LYS A 64 3.07 -1.59 -13.80
CA LYS A 64 2.02 -0.66 -13.35
C LYS A 64 0.65 -1.13 -13.80
N GLY A 65 -0.30 -1.20 -12.87
CA GLY A 65 -1.72 -1.33 -13.15
C GLY A 65 -2.49 -0.09 -12.75
N GLN A 66 -3.44 0.31 -13.58
CA GLN A 66 -4.31 1.44 -13.33
C GLN A 66 -5.74 1.15 -13.78
N LEU A 67 -6.71 1.34 -12.87
CA LEU A 67 -8.13 1.31 -13.16
C LEU A 67 -8.77 2.64 -12.78
N THR A 68 -9.52 3.24 -13.71
CA THR A 68 -10.50 4.27 -13.41
C THR A 68 -11.86 3.77 -13.82
N GLN A 69 -12.72 3.48 -12.86
CA GLN A 69 -14.05 2.96 -13.08
C GLN A 69 -15.09 3.83 -12.38
N ILE A 70 -15.94 4.49 -13.17
CA ILE A 70 -16.95 5.41 -12.67
C ILE A 70 -18.28 5.04 -13.32
N SER A 71 -19.27 4.65 -12.53
CA SER A 71 -20.62 4.46 -13.03
C SER A 71 -21.31 5.81 -13.26
N GLY A 72 -22.17 5.87 -14.26
CA GLY A 72 -22.94 7.08 -14.60
C GLY A 72 -24.09 7.34 -13.61
N HIS A 73 -24.61 8.56 -13.62
CA HIS A 73 -25.71 8.97 -12.75
C HIS A 73 -27.10 8.68 -13.38
N ASN A 74 -28.06 8.29 -12.54
CA ASN A 74 -29.47 8.07 -12.92
C ASN A 74 -30.44 9.08 -12.26
N SER A 75 -29.92 10.13 -11.63
CA SER A 75 -30.65 11.12 -10.83
C SER A 75 -31.79 11.88 -11.54
N HIS A 76 -31.87 11.83 -12.87
CA HIS A 76 -32.90 12.52 -13.67
C HIS A 76 -34.15 11.68 -13.94
N TYR A 77 -34.18 10.40 -13.53
CA TYR A 77 -35.32 9.52 -13.79
C TYR A 77 -36.10 9.20 -12.51
N PRO A 78 -37.43 9.42 -12.49
CA PRO A 78 -38.28 8.90 -11.44
C PRO A 78 -38.56 7.42 -11.72
N GLY A 79 -37.91 6.51 -10.99
CA GLY A 79 -38.11 5.08 -11.15
C GLY A 79 -37.51 4.26 -10.01
N VAL A 80 -38.12 3.11 -9.70
CA VAL A 80 -37.69 2.21 -8.61
C VAL A 80 -36.76 1.07 -9.08
N HIS A 81 -36.57 0.92 -10.40
CA HIS A 81 -35.72 -0.10 -11.03
C HIS A 81 -34.53 0.54 -11.76
N LEU A 82 -33.81 1.43 -11.09
CA LEU A 82 -32.67 2.14 -11.66
C LEU A 82 -31.38 1.63 -11.02
N TYR A 83 -30.27 1.67 -11.77
CA TYR A 83 -28.97 1.14 -11.32
C TYR A 83 -27.86 2.12 -11.67
N SER A 84 -26.89 2.30 -10.77
CA SER A 84 -25.68 3.08 -10.98
C SER A 84 -24.46 2.42 -10.33
N ASN A 85 -24.15 1.18 -10.73
CA ASN A 85 -23.19 0.31 -10.05
C ASN A 85 -21.80 0.31 -10.69
N ALA A 86 -20.76 0.25 -9.84
CA ALA A 86 -19.40 -0.02 -10.25
C ALA A 86 -18.88 -1.31 -9.58
N ASP A 87 -18.62 -2.34 -10.38
CA ASP A 87 -18.08 -3.62 -9.92
C ASP A 87 -16.67 -3.86 -10.48
N ALA A 88 -15.66 -3.94 -9.62
CA ALA A 88 -14.28 -4.19 -10.00
C ALA A 88 -13.76 -5.45 -9.30
N LEU A 89 -13.26 -6.41 -10.09
CA LEU A 89 -12.63 -7.63 -9.59
C LEU A 89 -11.22 -7.77 -10.16
N GLY A 90 -10.23 -7.94 -9.29
CA GLY A 90 -8.86 -8.27 -9.71
C GLY A 90 -8.22 -7.22 -10.61
N SER A 91 -8.68 -5.97 -10.59
CA SER A 91 -8.36 -4.96 -11.61
C SER A 91 -7.47 -3.84 -11.06
N GLY A 92 -6.77 -3.12 -11.93
CA GLY A 92 -5.86 -2.01 -11.54
C GLY A 92 -4.67 -2.44 -10.68
N ASN A 93 -4.29 -3.72 -10.70
CA ASN A 93 -3.17 -4.27 -9.93
C ASN A 93 -1.88 -4.25 -10.75
N ALA A 94 -0.70 -4.17 -10.11
CA ALA A 94 0.54 -4.38 -10.86
C ALA A 94 0.60 -5.81 -11.41
N LEU A 95 0.32 -6.80 -10.55
CA LEU A 95 0.27 -8.21 -10.88
C LEU A 95 -1.00 -8.85 -10.31
N SER A 96 -1.80 -9.52 -11.15
CA SER A 96 -3.05 -10.17 -10.73
C SER A 96 -3.24 -11.57 -11.29
N VAL A 97 -3.56 -12.55 -10.45
CA VAL A 97 -3.97 -13.88 -10.87
C VAL A 97 -5.34 -14.21 -10.26
N THR A 98 -6.33 -14.44 -11.11
CA THR A 98 -7.73 -14.61 -10.70
C THR A 98 -8.32 -15.89 -11.27
N SER A 99 -8.91 -16.72 -10.40
CA SER A 99 -9.65 -17.92 -10.80
C SER A 99 -11.04 -17.89 -10.18
N GLU A 100 -12.07 -17.97 -11.03
CA GLU A 100 -13.46 -17.99 -10.61
C GLU A 100 -14.18 -19.24 -11.13
N ALA A 101 -14.59 -20.12 -10.21
CA ALA A 101 -15.45 -21.26 -10.48
C ALA A 101 -16.86 -21.00 -9.94
N ILE A 102 -17.80 -20.65 -10.82
CA ILE A 102 -19.19 -20.33 -10.44
C ILE A 102 -20.07 -21.57 -10.63
N ASN A 103 -19.81 -22.63 -9.86
CA ASN A 103 -20.58 -23.87 -9.93
C ASN A 103 -21.33 -24.16 -8.63
N ALA A 104 -22.67 -24.05 -8.66
CA ALA A 104 -23.55 -24.29 -7.52
C ALA A 104 -23.76 -25.78 -7.18
N GLN A 105 -23.51 -26.70 -8.12
CA GLN A 105 -23.92 -28.10 -8.02
C GLN A 105 -22.77 -29.07 -7.68
N THR A 106 -21.52 -28.71 -7.99
CA THR A 106 -20.37 -29.62 -7.81
C THR A 106 -19.13 -28.92 -7.25
N ARG A 107 -18.45 -29.60 -6.33
CA ARG A 107 -17.28 -29.15 -5.55
C ARG A 107 -15.97 -29.19 -6.36
N TYR A 108 -15.81 -28.31 -7.35
CA TYR A 108 -14.54 -28.21 -8.09
C TYR A 108 -13.66 -27.05 -7.59
N PRO A 109 -12.35 -27.29 -7.41
CA PRO A 109 -11.44 -26.29 -6.85
C PRO A 109 -11.12 -25.19 -7.88
N ALA A 110 -10.94 -23.96 -7.37
CA ALA A 110 -10.39 -22.83 -8.11
C ALA A 110 -8.98 -22.55 -7.59
N ASN A 111 -7.96 -22.56 -8.44
CA ASN A 111 -6.58 -22.35 -8.00
C ASN A 111 -5.93 -21.18 -8.74
N SER A 112 -5.49 -20.19 -7.98
CA SER A 112 -4.73 -19.05 -8.48
C SER A 112 -3.34 -19.09 -7.88
N THR A 113 -2.31 -19.05 -8.71
CA THR A 113 -0.93 -19.19 -8.24
C THR A 113 0.02 -18.19 -8.91
N ILE A 114 0.89 -17.59 -8.11
CA ILE A 114 2.09 -16.89 -8.57
C ILE A 114 3.29 -17.64 -8.01
N GLY A 115 4.32 -17.84 -8.83
CA GLY A 115 5.61 -18.40 -8.40
C GLY A 115 6.37 -17.48 -7.44
N ASN A 116 7.68 -17.68 -7.34
CA ASN A 116 8.53 -16.80 -6.55
C ASN A 116 8.68 -15.44 -7.22
N ILE A 117 8.80 -14.39 -6.42
CA ILE A 117 8.94 -13.02 -6.90
C ILE A 117 10.25 -12.47 -6.39
N THR A 118 11.09 -11.98 -7.31
CA THR A 118 12.27 -11.18 -7.00
C THR A 118 12.07 -9.79 -7.62
N ASN A 119 11.96 -8.77 -6.78
CA ASN A 119 11.70 -7.40 -7.20
C ASN A 119 12.84 -6.45 -6.78
N SER A 120 13.48 -5.83 -7.75
CA SER A 120 14.39 -4.70 -7.56
C SER A 120 13.94 -3.43 -8.27
N GLY A 121 12.86 -3.53 -9.05
CA GLY A 121 12.23 -2.42 -9.74
C GLY A 121 11.01 -1.92 -8.96
N SER A 122 9.96 -1.55 -9.68
CA SER A 122 8.69 -1.15 -9.08
C SER A 122 7.49 -1.96 -9.59
N MET A 123 6.59 -2.32 -8.66
CA MET A 123 5.28 -2.90 -8.91
C MET A 123 4.21 -2.04 -8.25
N ARG A 124 3.36 -1.36 -9.04
CA ARG A 124 2.35 -0.43 -8.52
C ARG A 124 0.96 -0.74 -9.06
N GLY A 125 -0.01 -0.92 -8.17
CA GLY A 125 -1.43 -0.95 -8.52
C GLY A 125 -2.15 0.29 -8.02
N ASN A 126 -3.01 0.85 -8.85
CA ASN A 126 -3.88 1.96 -8.50
C ASN A 126 -5.28 1.76 -9.07
N ALA A 127 -6.31 1.98 -8.26
CA ALA A 127 -7.69 1.91 -8.70
C ALA A 127 -8.57 3.01 -8.09
N LEU A 128 -9.42 3.59 -8.94
CA LEU A 128 -10.55 4.43 -8.54
C LEU A 128 -11.84 3.72 -8.95
N VAL A 129 -12.70 3.41 -7.99
CA VAL A 129 -13.99 2.72 -8.20
C VAL A 129 -15.11 3.55 -7.60
N LYS A 130 -15.93 4.16 -8.44
CA LYS A 130 -16.99 5.07 -8.01
C LYS A 130 -18.35 4.65 -8.56
N ALA A 131 -19.31 4.45 -7.69
CA ALA A 131 -20.71 4.32 -8.07
C ALA A 131 -21.26 5.66 -8.57
N GLY A 132 -22.37 5.59 -9.31
CA GLY A 132 -23.09 6.79 -9.70
C GLY A 132 -24.02 7.29 -8.59
N ASN A 133 -24.85 8.27 -8.93
CA ASN A 133 -25.76 8.95 -8.00
C ASN A 133 -27.18 8.88 -8.55
N GLY A 134 -28.15 8.94 -7.66
CA GLY A 134 -29.58 8.96 -7.97
C GLY A 134 -30.35 7.88 -7.22
N THR A 135 -31.30 7.22 -7.85
CA THR A 135 -32.27 6.34 -7.19
C THR A 135 -32.07 4.87 -7.57
N GLY A 136 -32.77 3.96 -6.89
CA GLY A 136 -32.59 2.52 -7.09
C GLY A 136 -31.30 1.98 -6.44
N GLU A 137 -30.60 1.09 -7.14
CA GLU A 137 -29.37 0.45 -6.66
C GLU A 137 -28.12 1.25 -7.07
N ILE A 138 -27.33 1.72 -6.11
CA ILE A 138 -26.14 2.56 -6.35
C ILE A 138 -24.92 2.03 -5.59
N MET A 139 -24.35 0.93 -6.09
CA MET A 139 -23.30 0.17 -5.41
C MET A 139 -21.89 0.40 -5.95
N ALA A 140 -20.90 0.40 -5.06
CA ALA A 140 -19.49 0.31 -5.42
C ALA A 140 -18.88 -0.95 -4.81
N ASN A 141 -18.46 -1.89 -5.64
CA ASN A 141 -17.88 -3.15 -5.23
C ASN A 141 -16.46 -3.27 -5.78
N ALA A 142 -15.47 -3.38 -4.90
CA ALA A 142 -14.07 -3.61 -5.25
C ALA A 142 -13.52 -4.82 -4.50
N ILE A 143 -13.09 -5.84 -5.24
CA ILE A 143 -12.51 -7.06 -4.69
C ILE A 143 -11.15 -7.29 -5.34
N ALA A 144 -10.11 -7.51 -4.54
CA ALA A 144 -8.76 -7.79 -5.04
C ALA A 144 -8.26 -6.73 -6.05
N THR A 145 -8.59 -5.46 -5.83
CA THR A 145 -8.41 -4.37 -6.81
C THR A 145 -7.43 -3.32 -6.29
N GLY A 146 -6.63 -2.71 -7.17
CA GLY A 146 -5.69 -1.64 -6.82
C GLY A 146 -4.51 -2.10 -5.94
N ASN A 147 -4.10 -3.36 -6.00
CA ASN A 147 -3.00 -3.92 -5.22
C ASN A 147 -1.67 -3.88 -5.99
N GLY A 148 -0.55 -3.91 -5.26
CA GLY A 148 0.75 -4.21 -5.87
C GLY A 148 0.74 -5.62 -6.48
N ILE A 149 0.54 -6.63 -5.64
CA ILE A 149 0.42 -8.04 -6.04
C ILE A 149 -0.87 -8.62 -5.46
N SER A 150 -1.65 -9.28 -6.32
CA SER A 150 -2.92 -9.91 -5.93
C SER A 150 -3.07 -11.31 -6.51
N VAL A 151 -3.47 -12.25 -5.65
CA VAL A 151 -3.97 -13.56 -6.06
C VAL A 151 -5.35 -13.76 -5.48
N PHE A 152 -6.33 -13.99 -6.35
CA PHE A 152 -7.73 -14.17 -5.97
C PHE A 152 -8.26 -15.50 -6.48
N ALA A 153 -8.90 -16.28 -5.61
CA ALA A 153 -9.63 -17.48 -6.01
C ALA A 153 -11.03 -17.51 -5.42
N ARG A 154 -12.01 -17.91 -6.24
CA ARG A 154 -13.39 -18.10 -5.83
C ARG A 154 -13.90 -19.44 -6.34
N GLY A 155 -14.35 -20.30 -5.42
CA GLY A 155 -15.03 -21.55 -5.75
C GLY A 155 -15.95 -22.02 -4.62
N ASN A 156 -16.84 -22.97 -4.90
CA ASN A 156 -17.75 -23.50 -3.88
C ASN A 156 -17.05 -24.36 -2.81
N SER A 157 -15.89 -24.93 -3.11
CA SER A 157 -15.02 -25.64 -2.15
C SER A 157 -13.63 -25.88 -2.75
N GLY A 158 -12.59 -25.90 -1.92
CA GLY A 158 -11.22 -26.25 -2.36
C GLY A 158 -10.51 -25.16 -3.16
N GLU A 159 -10.89 -23.90 -2.95
CA GLU A 159 -10.19 -22.77 -3.57
C GLU A 159 -8.83 -22.50 -2.91
N PHE A 160 -7.83 -22.16 -3.72
CA PHE A 160 -6.47 -21.84 -3.28
C PHE A 160 -5.96 -20.58 -3.97
N ALA A 161 -5.37 -19.68 -3.19
CA ALA A 161 -4.72 -18.46 -3.65
C ALA A 161 -3.31 -18.44 -3.06
N THR A 162 -2.31 -18.71 -3.89
CA THR A 162 -0.94 -18.90 -3.43
C THR A 162 0.01 -17.94 -4.12
N ILE A 163 0.83 -17.27 -3.31
CA ILE A 163 2.02 -16.54 -3.76
C ILE A 163 3.24 -17.30 -3.26
N GLY A 164 4.24 -17.50 -4.12
CA GLY A 164 5.52 -18.07 -3.72
C GLY A 164 6.29 -17.17 -2.74
N ARG A 165 7.60 -17.41 -2.61
CA ARG A 165 8.46 -16.53 -1.80
C ARG A 165 8.61 -15.18 -2.50
N VAL A 166 8.49 -14.10 -1.75
CA VAL A 166 8.73 -12.73 -2.22
C VAL A 166 10.05 -12.23 -1.64
N ASP A 167 10.96 -11.80 -2.52
CA ASP A 167 12.21 -11.13 -2.21
C ASP A 167 12.16 -9.73 -2.84
N ASN A 168 11.96 -8.72 -2.00
CA ASN A 168 11.76 -7.34 -2.43
C ASN A 168 12.89 -6.44 -1.93
N ARG A 169 13.60 -5.79 -2.87
CA ARG A 169 14.50 -4.66 -2.61
C ARG A 169 14.06 -3.36 -3.31
N GLY A 170 12.98 -3.42 -4.10
CA GLY A 170 12.39 -2.30 -4.81
C GLY A 170 11.11 -1.80 -4.15
N ILE A 171 10.14 -1.36 -4.96
CA ILE A 171 8.82 -0.89 -4.48
C ILE A 171 7.72 -1.88 -4.88
N ILE A 172 6.84 -2.21 -3.94
CA ILE A 172 5.55 -2.88 -4.17
C ILE A 172 4.46 -2.05 -3.50
N SER A 173 3.59 -1.39 -4.27
CA SER A 173 2.55 -0.52 -3.70
C SER A 173 1.17 -0.80 -4.29
N GLY A 174 0.15 -0.81 -3.42
CA GLY A 174 -1.25 -0.81 -3.80
C GLY A 174 -1.96 0.42 -3.29
N GLN A 175 -2.81 1.00 -4.12
CA GLN A 175 -3.67 2.12 -3.78
C GLN A 175 -5.08 1.90 -4.35
N ILE A 176 -6.10 2.15 -3.52
CA ILE A 176 -7.48 2.20 -3.98
C ILE A 176 -8.26 3.35 -3.34
N GLU A 177 -9.13 3.96 -4.14
CA GLU A 177 -10.24 4.78 -3.67
C GLU A 177 -11.57 4.17 -4.13
N VAL A 178 -12.48 3.93 -3.18
CA VAL A 178 -13.81 3.37 -3.45
C VAL A 178 -14.89 4.30 -2.91
N SER A 179 -15.82 4.74 -3.76
CA SER A 179 -16.89 5.66 -3.38
C SER A 179 -18.26 5.08 -3.67
N GLY A 180 -19.07 4.95 -2.62
CA GLY A 180 -20.49 4.61 -2.74
C GLY A 180 -21.32 5.68 -3.42
N GLY A 181 -22.48 5.27 -3.93
CA GLY A 181 -23.39 6.19 -4.59
C GLY A 181 -24.18 7.01 -3.59
N LYS A 182 -24.68 8.17 -4.03
CA LYS A 182 -25.52 9.04 -3.21
C LYS A 182 -26.89 9.22 -3.82
N SER A 183 -27.93 9.04 -3.01
CA SER A 183 -29.31 9.40 -3.34
C SER A 183 -29.49 10.91 -3.48
N ASN A 184 -28.71 11.66 -2.71
CA ASN A 184 -28.65 13.12 -2.76
C ASN A 184 -27.19 13.56 -2.94
N ALA A 185 -26.89 14.09 -4.13
CA ALA A 185 -25.54 14.50 -4.49
C ALA A 185 -25.02 15.70 -3.67
N SER A 186 -25.90 16.48 -3.01
CA SER A 186 -25.47 17.63 -2.19
C SER A 186 -24.93 17.23 -0.82
N LYS A 187 -25.06 15.96 -0.43
CA LYS A 187 -24.54 15.48 0.86
C LYS A 187 -23.02 15.37 0.80
N GLU A 188 -22.38 15.71 1.90
CA GLU A 188 -20.93 15.64 2.05
C GLU A 188 -20.42 14.20 1.91
N ASP A 189 -19.15 14.05 1.55
CA ASP A 189 -18.48 12.75 1.56
C ASP A 189 -18.07 12.40 2.99
N LYS A 190 -18.34 11.17 3.41
CA LYS A 190 -17.90 10.65 4.71
C LYS A 190 -16.99 9.45 4.52
N ALA A 191 -15.75 9.56 4.98
CA ALA A 191 -14.81 8.45 4.94
C ALA A 191 -15.22 7.38 5.96
N PHE A 192 -15.11 6.11 5.55
CA PHE A 192 -15.24 4.98 6.45
C PHE A 192 -13.89 4.67 7.09
N ILE A 193 -13.85 4.72 8.42
CA ILE A 193 -12.66 4.39 9.21
C ILE A 193 -13.03 3.19 10.07
N PRO A 194 -12.43 2.00 9.83
CA PRO A 194 -12.74 0.81 10.62
C PRO A 194 -12.28 0.98 12.07
N ASP A 195 -13.08 0.47 12.99
CA ASP A 195 -12.73 0.44 14.41
C ASP A 195 -11.79 -0.71 14.70
N ILE A 196 -10.85 -0.46 15.63
CA ILE A 196 -9.79 -1.38 16.00
C ILE A 196 -9.83 -1.54 17.52
N VAL A 197 -9.83 -2.78 17.97
CA VAL A 197 -9.69 -3.11 19.39
C VAL A 197 -8.20 -3.08 19.74
N LEU A 198 -7.78 -2.01 20.41
CA LEU A 198 -6.45 -1.91 20.98
C LEU A 198 -6.46 -2.53 22.38
N GLN A 199 -5.55 -3.47 22.65
CA GLN A 199 -5.34 -3.96 24.01
C GLN A 199 -4.61 -2.88 24.82
N THR A 200 -5.33 -2.08 25.60
CA THR A 200 -4.73 -1.31 26.69
C THR A 200 -4.59 -2.21 27.90
N SER A 201 -3.41 -2.19 28.55
CA SER A 201 -3.25 -2.79 29.87
C SER A 201 -4.26 -2.16 30.82
N SER A 202 -5.11 -2.98 31.43
CA SER A 202 -6.16 -2.64 32.40
C SER A 202 -7.38 -1.86 31.86
N ASN A 203 -8.18 -2.52 31.01
CA ASN A 203 -9.63 -2.30 31.12
C ASN A 203 -10.07 -2.84 32.49
N LYS A 204 -10.29 -1.94 33.46
CA LYS A 204 -11.05 -2.26 34.67
C LYS A 204 -12.36 -2.90 34.21
N PRO A 205 -12.77 -4.06 34.75
CA PRO A 205 -14.04 -4.65 34.38
C PRO A 205 -15.15 -3.65 34.70
N SER A 206 -15.96 -3.28 33.70
CA SER A 206 -17.33 -2.88 34.00
C SER A 206 -17.96 -4.07 34.70
N THR A 207 -18.42 -3.87 35.93
CA THR A 207 -19.14 -4.88 36.70
C THR A 207 -20.20 -5.54 35.81
N PRO A 208 -20.22 -6.88 35.69
CA PRO A 208 -21.24 -7.56 34.90
C PRO A 208 -22.62 -7.19 35.47
N ARG A 209 -23.50 -6.64 34.64
CA ARG A 209 -24.88 -6.36 35.03
C ARG A 209 -25.57 -7.69 35.33
N LEU A 210 -26.16 -7.78 36.51
CA LEU A 210 -26.93 -8.94 36.94
C LEU A 210 -28.34 -8.84 36.34
N SER A 211 -28.99 -9.97 36.08
CA SER A 211 -30.35 -9.96 35.54
C SER A 211 -31.33 -9.33 36.53
N GLU A 212 -32.43 -8.77 36.00
CA GLU A 212 -33.45 -8.11 36.80
C GLU A 212 -34.04 -9.04 37.88
N ASP A 213 -34.22 -10.32 37.55
CA ASP A 213 -34.63 -11.35 38.51
C ASP A 213 -33.61 -11.61 39.62
N LEU A 214 -32.31 -11.52 39.33
CA LEU A 214 -31.26 -11.72 40.33
C LEU A 214 -31.13 -10.50 41.25
N CYS A 215 -31.33 -9.29 40.70
CA CYS A 215 -31.29 -8.03 41.46
C CYS A 215 -32.45 -7.88 42.45
N ARG A 216 -33.58 -8.56 42.24
CA ARG A 216 -34.74 -8.54 43.17
C ARG A 216 -34.47 -9.19 44.52
N TRP A 217 -33.47 -10.07 44.60
CA TRP A 217 -33.11 -10.80 45.83
C TRP A 217 -31.87 -10.24 46.54
N LEU A 218 -31.28 -9.15 46.03
CA LEU A 218 -30.06 -8.56 46.54
C LEU A 218 -30.33 -7.24 47.29
N ALA A 219 -29.41 -6.85 48.17
CA ALA A 219 -29.53 -5.63 48.93
C ALA A 219 -29.56 -4.39 48.01
N LYS A 220 -30.35 -3.38 48.40
CA LYS A 220 -30.44 -2.11 47.67
C LYS A 220 -29.02 -1.49 47.55
N ASN A 221 -28.63 -1.11 46.33
CA ASN A 221 -27.29 -0.60 45.94
C ASN A 221 -26.20 -1.67 45.74
N THR A 222 -26.55 -2.93 45.46
CA THR A 222 -25.56 -3.94 45.04
C THR A 222 -24.95 -3.54 43.68
N PRO A 223 -23.60 -3.48 43.54
CA PRO A 223 -22.94 -3.13 42.28
C PRO A 223 -23.39 -4.03 41.12
N GLY A 224 -23.87 -3.45 40.01
CA GLY A 224 -24.43 -4.18 38.87
C GLY A 224 -25.96 -4.27 38.82
N CYS A 225 -26.68 -3.71 39.81
CA CYS A 225 -28.15 -3.60 39.88
C CYS A 225 -28.66 -2.14 39.78
N GLU A 226 -27.88 -1.26 39.15
CA GLU A 226 -28.20 0.16 38.99
C GLU A 226 -29.23 0.38 37.85
N PRO A 227 -30.25 1.24 38.05
CA PRO A 227 -31.25 1.54 37.03
C PRO A 227 -30.60 2.17 35.78
N GLU A 228 -31.14 1.87 34.61
CA GLU A 228 -30.65 2.43 33.34
C GLU A 228 -30.73 3.95 33.33
N THR A 229 -29.59 4.60 33.10
CA THR A 229 -29.57 5.96 32.56
C THR A 229 -29.83 5.87 31.06
N ASN A 230 -31.10 5.93 30.69
CA ASN A 230 -31.52 6.06 29.30
C ASN A 230 -30.99 7.37 28.71
N THR A 231 -29.84 7.34 28.03
CA THR A 231 -29.59 8.28 26.93
C THR A 231 -30.39 7.81 25.73
N SER A 232 -31.53 8.47 25.57
CA SER A 232 -32.49 8.42 24.47
C SER A 232 -31.93 7.86 23.15
N ASN A 233 -32.26 6.60 22.86
CA ASN A 233 -32.56 6.20 21.48
C ASN A 233 -33.91 6.83 21.13
N THR A 234 -33.90 7.93 20.39
CA THR A 234 -35.08 8.33 19.64
C THR A 234 -35.30 7.33 18.52
N SER A 235 -36.08 6.30 18.82
CA SER A 235 -36.81 5.56 17.80
C SER A 235 -37.86 6.51 17.23
N THR A 236 -37.67 6.92 15.98
CA THR A 236 -38.75 7.56 15.23
C THR A 236 -39.70 6.47 14.77
N GLU A 237 -40.96 6.61 15.17
CA GLU A 237 -42.08 5.82 14.66
C GLU A 237 -42.07 5.85 13.12
N VAL A 238 -42.08 4.67 12.52
CA VAL A 238 -42.32 4.51 11.08
C VAL A 238 -43.79 4.82 10.83
N THR A 239 -44.07 6.09 10.55
CA THR A 239 -45.29 6.47 9.85
C THR A 239 -45.19 5.92 8.43
N ARG A 240 -46.19 5.15 8.02
CA ARG A 240 -46.32 4.65 6.64
C ARG A 240 -46.37 5.85 5.70
N SER A 241 -45.27 6.11 5.02
CA SER A 241 -45.18 7.07 3.92
C SER A 241 -45.20 6.34 2.59
N ASP A 242 -45.70 7.05 1.59
CA ASP A 242 -46.11 6.57 0.28
C ASP A 242 -45.04 5.72 -0.44
N LEU A 243 -45.53 4.79 -1.28
CA LEU A 243 -44.80 3.74 -2.01
C LEU A 243 -43.67 4.21 -2.95
N SER A 244 -43.25 5.49 -2.90
CA SER A 244 -42.13 6.04 -3.68
C SER A 244 -40.78 6.07 -2.94
N SER A 245 -40.72 5.90 -1.61
CA SER A 245 -39.50 6.12 -0.79
C SER A 245 -38.68 4.87 -0.43
N ASN A 246 -39.19 3.65 -0.66
CA ASN A 246 -38.59 2.37 -0.23
C ASN A 246 -37.59 1.71 -1.21
N SER A 247 -37.08 2.43 -2.23
CA SER A 247 -36.36 1.81 -3.36
C SER A 247 -34.87 2.15 -3.50
N ILE A 248 -34.28 2.98 -2.64
CA ILE A 248 -32.88 3.41 -2.80
C ILE A 248 -31.94 2.60 -1.89
N GLN A 249 -31.03 1.85 -2.50
CA GLN A 249 -30.02 1.05 -1.81
C GLN A 249 -28.62 1.45 -2.26
N SER A 250 -27.87 2.05 -1.35
CA SER A 250 -26.44 2.31 -1.49
C SER A 250 -25.65 1.35 -0.62
N VAL A 251 -24.66 0.65 -1.19
CA VAL A 251 -23.74 -0.24 -0.47
C VAL A 251 -22.34 -0.08 -1.04
N VAL A 252 -21.35 -0.10 -0.17
CA VAL A 252 -19.94 -0.16 -0.56
C VAL A 252 -19.32 -1.43 -0.06
N THR A 253 -18.70 -2.18 -0.97
CA THR A 253 -17.94 -3.39 -0.65
C THR A 253 -16.49 -3.16 -1.06
N ALA A 254 -15.57 -3.28 -0.12
CA ALA A 254 -14.13 -3.25 -0.39
C ALA A 254 -13.49 -4.44 0.31
N HIS A 255 -13.01 -5.42 -0.46
CA HIS A 255 -12.30 -6.58 0.07
C HIS A 255 -10.93 -6.73 -0.58
N SER A 256 -9.88 -7.02 0.21
CA SER A 256 -8.54 -7.36 -0.30
C SER A 256 -8.00 -6.31 -1.29
N SER A 257 -8.31 -5.03 -1.08
CA SER A 257 -8.04 -3.98 -2.06
C SER A 257 -7.11 -2.89 -1.51
N GLY A 258 -6.33 -2.28 -2.40
CA GLY A 258 -5.34 -1.26 -2.00
C GLY A 258 -4.24 -1.79 -1.09
N ASN A 259 -3.88 -3.07 -1.19
CA ASN A 259 -2.80 -3.67 -0.42
C ASN A 259 -1.49 -3.70 -1.22
N GLY A 260 -0.35 -3.69 -0.53
CA GLY A 260 0.92 -3.98 -1.18
C GLY A 260 0.92 -5.40 -1.76
N ILE A 261 0.71 -6.40 -0.90
CA ILE A 261 0.61 -7.82 -1.27
C ILE A 261 -0.63 -8.42 -0.66
N THR A 262 -1.40 -9.18 -1.46
CA THR A 262 -2.54 -9.92 -0.93
C THR A 262 -2.77 -11.27 -1.62
N ALA A 263 -3.12 -12.27 -0.81
CA ALA A 263 -3.72 -13.52 -1.29
C ALA A 263 -5.08 -13.68 -0.64
N TRP A 264 -6.10 -13.87 -1.47
CA TRP A 264 -7.48 -13.86 -1.04
C TRP A 264 -8.28 -14.99 -1.67
N THR A 265 -9.12 -15.58 -0.85
CA THR A 265 -10.10 -16.58 -1.27
C THR A 265 -11.51 -16.14 -0.93
N TYR A 266 -12.50 -16.41 -1.78
CA TYR A 266 -13.85 -15.92 -1.50
C TYR A 266 -14.43 -16.53 -0.21
N ASN A 267 -14.25 -17.83 0.02
CA ASN A 267 -14.55 -18.42 1.33
C ASN A 267 -13.29 -18.55 2.17
N GLU A 268 -13.32 -17.77 3.24
CA GLU A 268 -12.45 -17.80 4.39
C GLU A 268 -12.09 -19.22 4.88
N SER A 269 -10.82 -19.43 5.25
CA SER A 269 -10.35 -20.72 5.81
C SER A 269 -10.82 -20.87 7.25
N SER A 270 -11.37 -22.04 7.61
CA SER A 270 -11.59 -22.37 9.03
C SER A 270 -10.28 -22.74 9.70
N GLU A 271 -10.23 -22.66 11.04
CA GLU A 271 -9.05 -22.98 11.86
C GLU A 271 -8.50 -24.40 11.61
N TYR A 272 -9.40 -25.36 11.34
CA TYR A 272 -9.07 -26.76 11.11
C TYR A 272 -8.98 -27.16 9.63
N SER A 273 -9.15 -26.20 8.71
CA SER A 273 -9.06 -26.46 7.27
C SER A 273 -7.66 -26.15 6.73
N PRO A 274 -7.27 -26.74 5.58
CA PRO A 274 -6.12 -26.28 4.82
C PRO A 274 -6.19 -24.77 4.60
N GLN A 275 -5.07 -24.08 4.82
CA GLN A 275 -5.00 -22.64 4.59
C GLN A 275 -5.14 -22.38 3.10
N LYS A 276 -6.26 -21.77 2.71
CA LYS A 276 -6.61 -21.54 1.32
C LYS A 276 -5.87 -20.36 0.70
N ALA A 277 -5.51 -19.35 1.50
CA ALA A 277 -4.65 -18.24 1.08
C ALA A 277 -3.25 -18.41 1.67
N GLN A 278 -2.22 -18.33 0.83
CA GLN A 278 -0.85 -18.67 1.22
C GLN A 278 0.18 -17.69 0.65
N LEU A 279 1.22 -17.45 1.44
CA LEU A 279 2.44 -16.75 1.06
C LEU A 279 3.62 -17.67 1.40
N GLY A 280 4.52 -17.90 0.44
CA GLY A 280 5.67 -18.80 0.64
C GLY A 280 6.72 -18.27 1.61
N GLY A 281 6.71 -16.96 1.86
CA GLY A 281 7.66 -16.23 2.71
C GLY A 281 7.92 -14.84 2.14
N LEU A 282 8.42 -13.94 2.98
CA LEU A 282 8.73 -12.57 2.58
C LEU A 282 10.09 -12.15 3.15
N ILE A 283 10.99 -11.73 2.28
CA ILE A 283 12.21 -10.99 2.64
C ILE A 283 12.07 -9.61 2.00
N ASN A 284 12.01 -8.57 2.82
CA ASN A 284 11.85 -7.20 2.35
C ASN A 284 13.02 -6.32 2.80
N ALA A 285 13.80 -5.82 1.86
CA ALA A 285 14.77 -4.74 2.03
C ALA A 285 14.31 -3.42 1.37
N GLY A 286 13.20 -3.44 0.61
CA GLY A 286 12.63 -2.31 -0.10
C GLY A 286 11.41 -1.70 0.60
N SER A 287 10.46 -1.17 -0.17
CA SER A 287 9.19 -0.61 0.34
C SER A 287 7.99 -1.43 -0.12
N ILE A 288 7.13 -1.84 0.81
CA ILE A 288 5.85 -2.50 0.55
C ILE A 288 4.74 -1.71 1.23
N SER A 289 3.78 -1.17 0.47
CA SER A 289 2.78 -0.25 1.03
C SER A 289 1.37 -0.50 0.51
N GLY A 290 0.37 -0.41 1.39
CA GLY A 290 -1.04 -0.43 1.02
C GLY A 290 -1.79 0.84 1.45
N TYR A 291 -2.59 1.41 0.56
CA TYR A 291 -3.48 2.52 0.86
C TYR A 291 -4.90 2.24 0.36
N ALA A 292 -5.88 2.35 1.25
CA ALA A 292 -7.29 2.24 0.88
C ALA A 292 -8.10 3.38 1.49
N LYS A 293 -8.73 4.17 0.62
CA LYS A 293 -9.71 5.19 0.99
C LYS A 293 -11.10 4.71 0.58
N VAL A 294 -11.97 4.51 1.57
CA VAL A 294 -13.33 4.00 1.32
C VAL A 294 -14.32 5.02 1.84
N TRP A 295 -15.25 5.43 0.99
CA TRP A 295 -16.28 6.40 1.33
C TRP A 295 -17.61 5.70 1.52
N HIS A 296 -18.37 6.14 2.52
CA HIS A 296 -19.77 5.76 2.64
C HIS A 296 -20.54 6.25 1.43
N GLY A 297 -21.53 5.47 0.99
CA GLY A 297 -22.60 6.04 0.17
C GLY A 297 -23.67 6.68 1.05
N PHE A 298 -24.69 7.26 0.42
CA PHE A 298 -25.76 7.98 1.11
C PHE A 298 -27.10 7.52 0.54
N SER A 299 -28.01 7.06 1.41
CA SER A 299 -29.36 6.71 1.02
C SER A 299 -30.36 7.34 1.98
N GLN A 300 -31.45 7.87 1.41
CA GLN A 300 -32.53 8.55 2.13
C GLN A 300 -31.98 9.68 3.01
N ASP A 301 -31.82 9.45 4.31
CA ASP A 301 -31.38 10.44 5.31
C ASP A 301 -30.04 10.09 5.98
N GLY A 302 -29.37 9.02 5.57
CA GLY A 302 -28.19 8.50 6.28
C GLY A 302 -27.07 7.96 5.40
N TYR A 303 -25.86 7.95 5.97
CA TYR A 303 -24.72 7.25 5.41
C TYR A 303 -24.92 5.74 5.52
N THR A 304 -24.68 5.03 4.42
CA THR A 304 -24.93 3.59 4.34
C THR A 304 -23.76 2.76 4.85
N ARG A 305 -24.03 1.49 5.16
CA ARG A 305 -23.02 0.54 5.65
C ARG A 305 -21.93 0.31 4.59
N VAL A 306 -20.71 0.08 5.08
CA VAL A 306 -19.55 -0.36 4.30
C VAL A 306 -19.19 -1.78 4.72
N ASP A 307 -19.07 -2.70 3.76
CA ASP A 307 -18.49 -4.02 3.97
C ASP A 307 -16.99 -3.98 3.67
N TYR A 308 -16.21 -3.82 4.74
CA TYR A 308 -14.77 -3.59 4.68
C TYR A 308 -13.99 -4.79 5.24
N ARG A 309 -13.10 -5.37 4.41
CA ARG A 309 -12.25 -6.52 4.78
C ARG A 309 -10.86 -6.45 4.14
N ASN A 310 -9.81 -6.53 4.94
CA ASN A 310 -8.41 -6.63 4.48
C ASN A 310 -8.02 -5.60 3.40
N ASN A 311 -8.26 -4.32 3.65
CA ASN A 311 -7.86 -3.27 2.72
C ASN A 311 -6.79 -2.38 3.34
N GLY A 312 -6.02 -1.69 2.49
CA GLY A 312 -5.07 -0.67 2.95
C GLY A 312 -3.96 -1.25 3.84
N ALA A 313 -3.54 -2.47 3.57
CA ALA A 313 -2.50 -3.16 4.30
C ALA A 313 -1.22 -3.31 3.49
N GLY A 314 -0.06 -3.29 4.15
CA GLY A 314 1.20 -3.66 3.49
C GLY A 314 1.14 -5.08 2.96
N VAL A 315 0.83 -6.03 3.85
CA VAL A 315 0.59 -7.44 3.50
C VAL A 315 -0.69 -7.94 4.17
N ALA A 316 -1.61 -8.50 3.38
CA ALA A 316 -2.87 -9.05 3.89
C ALA A 316 -3.22 -10.44 3.32
N LEU A 317 -3.54 -11.39 4.20
CA LEU A 317 -4.06 -12.71 3.82
C LEU A 317 -5.37 -13.00 4.57
N ASN A 318 -6.30 -13.69 3.92
CA ASN A 318 -7.56 -14.07 4.57
C ASN A 318 -7.58 -15.49 5.18
N ALA A 319 -6.39 -15.95 5.52
CA ALA A 319 -6.13 -17.21 6.20
C ALA A 319 -4.98 -16.98 7.20
N SER A 320 -4.78 -17.94 8.12
CA SER A 320 -3.56 -17.96 8.93
C SER A 320 -2.36 -18.33 8.05
N SER A 321 -1.15 -17.92 8.44
CA SER A 321 0.03 -18.03 7.58
C SER A 321 1.22 -18.64 8.28
N ASN A 322 1.81 -19.65 7.64
CA ASN A 322 3.09 -20.24 8.04
C ASN A 322 4.29 -19.49 7.44
N ALA A 323 4.06 -18.40 6.70
CA ALA A 323 5.12 -17.62 6.07
C ALA A 323 6.05 -17.02 7.12
N ASN A 324 7.35 -17.18 6.92
CA ASN A 324 8.33 -16.34 7.60
C ASN A 324 8.37 -14.98 6.90
N ILE A 325 8.27 -13.90 7.68
CA ILE A 325 8.35 -12.52 7.24
C ILE A 325 9.57 -11.89 7.89
N THR A 326 10.53 -11.48 7.08
CA THR A 326 11.74 -10.79 7.49
C THR A 326 11.76 -9.42 6.82
N ASN A 327 11.64 -8.36 7.62
CA ASN A 327 11.59 -6.99 7.12
C ASN A 327 12.83 -6.20 7.56
N ALA A 328 13.68 -5.81 6.63
CA ALA A 328 14.76 -4.84 6.79
C ALA A 328 14.44 -3.48 6.11
N GLY A 329 13.39 -3.42 5.29
CA GLY A 329 12.91 -2.21 4.63
C GLY A 329 11.69 -1.59 5.33
N ILE A 330 10.71 -1.13 4.55
CA ILE A 330 9.44 -0.60 5.04
C ILE A 330 8.29 -1.52 4.62
N ILE A 331 7.42 -1.90 5.57
CA ILE A 331 6.10 -2.45 5.29
C ILE A 331 5.06 -1.57 5.98
N SER A 332 4.15 -0.99 5.21
CA SER A 332 3.20 0.00 5.72
C SER A 332 1.79 -0.19 5.16
N GLY A 333 0.79 0.24 5.93
CA GLY A 333 -0.53 0.47 5.38
C GLY A 333 -1.33 1.48 6.19
N ASN A 334 -2.23 2.22 5.55
CA ASN A 334 -3.06 3.18 6.28
C ASN A 334 -4.02 2.48 7.27
N HIS A 335 -4.38 1.21 7.00
CA HIS A 335 -5.04 0.35 7.98
C HIS A 335 -4.03 -0.43 8.81
N SER A 336 -3.16 -1.22 8.16
CA SER A 336 -2.24 -2.11 8.86
C SER A 336 -0.93 -2.38 8.13
N ALA A 337 0.17 -2.61 8.83
CA ALA A 337 1.38 -3.11 8.16
C ALA A 337 1.20 -4.57 7.72
N LEU A 338 0.80 -5.44 8.66
CA LEU A 338 0.61 -6.87 8.45
C LEU A 338 -0.77 -7.30 8.98
N LEU A 339 -1.54 -8.00 8.18
CA LEU A 339 -2.88 -8.46 8.56
C LEU A 339 -3.16 -9.89 8.08
N VAL A 340 -3.58 -10.74 8.99
CA VAL A 340 -4.01 -12.10 8.68
C VAL A 340 -5.25 -12.46 9.48
N ARG A 341 -5.95 -13.52 9.08
CA ARG A 341 -7.06 -14.02 9.88
C ARG A 341 -6.53 -14.54 11.22
N GLY A 342 -7.06 -14.00 12.32
CA GLY A 342 -6.71 -14.40 13.69
C GLY A 342 -7.88 -15.07 14.41
N LYS A 343 -7.78 -15.19 15.73
CA LYS A 343 -8.84 -15.73 16.59
C LYS A 343 -8.90 -14.96 17.90
N ALA A 344 -10.11 -14.58 18.34
CA ALA A 344 -10.30 -14.14 19.71
C ALA A 344 -10.81 -15.31 20.55
N ASN A 345 -9.90 -15.92 21.29
CA ASN A 345 -10.17 -17.07 22.13
C ASN A 345 -10.93 -16.64 23.40
N ARG A 346 -12.17 -17.13 23.51
CA ARG A 346 -13.12 -16.89 24.61
C ARG A 346 -13.24 -18.06 25.58
N ALA A 347 -12.35 -19.06 25.50
CA ALA A 347 -12.45 -20.28 26.32
C ALA A 347 -12.50 -20.00 27.83
N TYR A 348 -11.80 -18.96 28.28
CA TYR A 348 -11.69 -18.60 29.70
C TYR A 348 -12.50 -17.34 30.07
N SER A 349 -12.77 -16.45 29.12
CA SER A 349 -13.60 -15.25 29.33
C SER A 349 -14.18 -14.73 28.02
N SER A 350 -15.49 -14.52 27.99
CA SER A 350 -16.19 -13.90 26.86
C SER A 350 -16.04 -12.38 26.82
N SER A 351 -15.89 -11.73 27.99
CA SER A 351 -15.69 -10.28 28.12
C SER A 351 -14.25 -9.86 27.91
N ASN A 352 -13.28 -10.71 28.30
CA ASN A 352 -11.85 -10.47 28.15
C ASN A 352 -11.19 -11.59 27.34
N PRO A 353 -11.47 -11.67 26.02
CA PRO A 353 -10.85 -12.68 25.19
C PRO A 353 -9.34 -12.49 25.07
N THR A 354 -8.65 -13.61 24.87
CA THR A 354 -7.26 -13.61 24.43
C THR A 354 -7.22 -13.54 22.92
N TYR A 355 -6.45 -12.60 22.36
CA TYR A 355 -6.34 -12.44 20.91
C TYR A 355 -5.11 -13.17 20.40
N GLU A 356 -5.35 -14.18 19.56
CA GLU A 356 -4.32 -15.05 19.00
C GLU A 356 -3.99 -14.62 17.57
N THR A 357 -2.70 -14.54 17.27
CA THR A 357 -2.21 -14.20 15.94
C THR A 357 -2.46 -15.32 14.92
N GLY A 358 -2.78 -14.92 13.69
CA GLY A 358 -2.81 -15.80 12.53
C GLY A 358 -1.43 -16.05 11.93
N PHE A 359 -0.40 -15.29 12.32
CA PHE A 359 0.97 -15.58 11.92
C PHE A 359 1.46 -16.76 12.73
N LYS A 360 1.77 -17.88 12.08
CA LYS A 360 2.36 -19.08 12.68
C LYS A 360 3.85 -19.20 12.38
N GLY A 361 4.29 -18.62 11.26
CA GLY A 361 5.71 -18.39 10.97
C GLY A 361 6.31 -17.25 11.80
N LYS A 362 7.62 -17.04 11.66
CA LYS A 362 8.32 -15.93 12.33
C LYS A 362 8.03 -14.60 11.62
N VAL A 363 7.79 -13.55 12.39
CA VAL A 363 7.75 -12.17 11.92
C VAL A 363 8.90 -11.43 12.59
N GLU A 364 9.92 -11.09 11.83
CA GLU A 364 11.14 -10.44 12.30
C GLU A 364 11.29 -9.08 11.64
N ASN A 365 11.13 -8.01 12.43
CA ASN A 365 11.28 -6.64 11.97
C ASN A 365 12.62 -6.03 12.40
N TYR A 366 13.47 -5.76 11.41
CA TYR A 366 14.70 -4.98 11.47
C TYR A 366 14.52 -3.56 10.92
N GLY A 367 13.51 -3.36 10.07
CA GLY A 367 13.17 -2.10 9.41
C GLY A 367 12.01 -1.36 10.06
N ILE A 368 11.06 -0.88 9.26
CA ILE A 368 9.85 -0.18 9.72
C ILE A 368 8.58 -0.98 9.43
N LEU A 369 7.72 -1.17 10.43
CA LEU A 369 6.31 -1.52 10.24
C LEU A 369 5.42 -0.33 10.62
N ALA A 370 4.48 0.04 9.76
CA ALA A 370 3.60 1.20 10.00
C ALA A 370 2.12 0.95 9.68
N GLY A 371 1.23 1.44 10.54
CA GLY A 371 -0.22 1.42 10.32
C GLY A 371 -1.02 1.70 11.58
N ARG A 372 -2.35 1.77 11.48
CA ARG A 372 -3.22 1.85 12.68
C ARG A 372 -3.15 0.55 13.48
N LEU A 373 -2.93 -0.56 12.79
CA LEU A 373 -2.52 -1.86 13.32
C LEU A 373 -1.14 -2.23 12.78
N ILE A 374 -0.25 -2.76 13.61
CA ILE A 374 1.08 -3.16 13.14
C ILE A 374 1.05 -4.61 12.65
N ALA A 375 0.73 -5.55 13.54
CA ALA A 375 0.58 -6.96 13.20
C ALA A 375 -0.78 -7.43 13.72
N GLY A 376 -1.80 -7.25 12.89
CA GLY A 376 -3.19 -7.44 13.25
C GLY A 376 -3.72 -8.84 12.97
N GLY A 377 -4.71 -9.22 13.78
CA GLY A 377 -5.67 -10.27 13.49
C GLY A 377 -7.06 -9.68 13.28
N TYR A 378 -7.91 -10.43 12.59
CA TYR A 378 -9.33 -10.12 12.51
C TYR A 378 -10.20 -11.37 12.56
N GLU A 379 -11.43 -11.20 13.05
CA GLU A 379 -12.46 -12.24 13.09
C GLU A 379 -13.84 -11.67 12.75
N LEU A 380 -14.75 -12.54 12.28
CA LEU A 380 -16.14 -12.19 12.10
C LEU A 380 -16.77 -11.87 13.47
N ASP A 381 -17.42 -10.72 13.57
CA ASP A 381 -18.10 -10.29 14.79
C ASP A 381 -19.53 -9.85 14.47
N PRO A 382 -20.52 -10.76 14.61
CA PRO A 382 -21.91 -10.45 14.31
C PRO A 382 -22.55 -9.49 15.33
N THR A 383 -21.85 -9.17 16.42
CA THR A 383 -22.36 -8.30 17.50
C THR A 383 -21.88 -6.86 17.39
N SER A 384 -20.94 -6.57 16.49
CA SER A 384 -20.38 -5.24 16.28
C SER A 384 -21.11 -4.49 15.17
N ASN A 385 -21.09 -3.15 15.25
CA ASN A 385 -21.58 -2.27 14.19
C ASN A 385 -20.80 -2.44 12.87
N GLN A 386 -19.62 -3.07 12.92
CA GLN A 386 -18.87 -3.55 11.76
C GLN A 386 -18.85 -5.08 11.72
N SER A 387 -18.88 -5.66 10.51
CA SER A 387 -18.95 -7.13 10.34
C SER A 387 -17.73 -7.89 10.90
N TYR A 388 -16.60 -7.19 11.06
CA TYR A 388 -15.34 -7.76 11.49
C TYR A 388 -14.75 -6.96 12.63
N ARG A 389 -14.18 -7.68 13.59
CA ARG A 389 -13.39 -7.10 14.66
C ARG A 389 -11.93 -7.23 14.31
N TYR A 390 -11.21 -6.12 14.36
CA TYR A 390 -9.76 -6.06 14.17
C TYR A 390 -9.07 -5.87 15.51
N PHE A 391 -7.93 -6.52 15.72
CA PHE A 391 -7.21 -6.51 16.98
C PHE A 391 -5.69 -6.66 16.77
N GLU A 392 -4.91 -6.08 17.67
CA GLU A 392 -3.44 -6.11 17.60
C GLU A 392 -2.89 -7.44 18.17
N THR A 393 -1.81 -7.95 17.58
CA THR A 393 -1.16 -9.20 18.03
C THR A 393 0.36 -9.10 18.22
N LEU A 394 0.87 -7.88 18.45
CA LEU A 394 2.30 -7.58 18.63
C LEU A 394 2.98 -8.36 19.76
N ASN A 395 2.24 -8.77 20.79
CA ASN A 395 2.77 -9.50 21.93
C ASN A 395 2.96 -11.00 21.67
N ALA A 396 2.62 -11.49 20.48
CA ALA A 396 2.81 -12.89 20.13
C ALA A 396 4.31 -13.24 20.07
N ASN A 397 4.70 -14.38 20.64
CA ASN A 397 6.10 -14.81 20.79
C ASN A 397 6.88 -14.90 19.46
N ASN A 398 6.17 -15.12 18.36
CA ASN A 398 6.73 -15.24 17.02
C ASN A 398 6.80 -13.90 16.26
N VAL A 399 6.37 -12.79 16.88
CA VAL A 399 6.50 -11.44 16.35
C VAL A 399 7.58 -10.71 17.14
N LYS A 400 8.69 -10.40 16.47
CA LYS A 400 9.86 -9.78 17.08
C LYS A 400 10.23 -8.50 16.36
N ASN A 401 10.62 -7.50 17.16
CA ASN A 401 10.97 -6.17 16.68
C ASN A 401 12.31 -5.69 17.23
N THR A 402 13.24 -5.44 16.33
CA THR A 402 14.49 -4.70 16.57
C THR A 402 14.47 -3.34 15.86
N GLY A 403 13.63 -3.16 14.83
CA GLY A 403 13.45 -1.90 14.10
C GLY A 403 12.44 -0.93 14.76
N LEU A 404 11.63 -0.25 13.94
CA LEU A 404 10.60 0.69 14.40
C LEU A 404 9.19 0.19 14.10
N TYR A 405 8.27 0.43 15.04
CA TYR A 405 6.83 0.43 14.80
C TYR A 405 6.30 1.86 14.82
N ILE A 406 5.48 2.21 13.82
CA ILE A 406 4.83 3.51 13.69
C ILE A 406 3.32 3.30 13.68
N THR A 407 2.68 3.59 14.82
CA THR A 407 1.23 3.53 14.95
C THR A 407 0.60 4.80 14.41
N LEU A 408 -0.43 4.66 13.58
CA LEU A 408 -1.20 5.78 13.02
C LEU A 408 -2.53 5.96 13.77
N ASP A 409 -3.01 7.21 13.85
CA ASP A 409 -4.34 7.50 14.38
C ASP A 409 -5.45 7.34 13.32
N LYS A 410 -6.69 7.67 13.69
CA LYS A 410 -7.85 7.62 12.76
C LYS A 410 -7.71 8.58 11.57
N ASN A 411 -6.87 9.60 11.68
CA ASN A 411 -6.57 10.59 10.66
C ASN A 411 -5.26 10.29 9.94
N GLU A 412 -4.73 9.07 10.03
CA GLU A 412 -3.51 8.64 9.35
C GLU A 412 -2.27 9.45 9.75
N GLN A 413 -2.32 10.14 10.90
CA GLN A 413 -1.21 10.87 11.48
C GLN A 413 -0.37 9.94 12.35
N VAL A 414 0.92 10.20 12.48
CA VAL A 414 1.78 9.46 13.42
C VAL A 414 1.25 9.64 14.84
N GLU A 415 0.78 8.56 15.45
CA GLU A 415 0.28 8.54 16.82
C GLU A 415 1.39 8.19 17.82
N LYS A 416 2.17 7.16 17.51
CA LYS A 416 3.18 6.64 18.43
C LYS A 416 4.30 5.95 17.65
N ILE A 417 5.54 6.19 18.08
CA ILE A 417 6.71 5.45 17.62
C ILE A 417 7.15 4.51 18.74
N THR A 418 7.33 3.23 18.42
CA THR A 418 7.88 2.23 19.34
C THR A 418 9.18 1.69 18.78
N VAL A 419 10.27 1.92 19.52
CA VAL A 419 11.60 1.38 19.20
C VAL A 419 11.66 -0.07 19.65
N GLY A 420 12.09 -0.96 18.75
CA GLY A 420 12.24 -2.38 19.00
C GLY A 420 13.30 -2.67 20.07
N ASN A 421 12.99 -3.60 20.96
CA ASN A 421 13.85 -4.03 22.06
C ASN A 421 14.21 -5.52 22.02
N HIS A 422 13.76 -6.24 20.99
CA HIS A 422 14.08 -7.66 20.87
C HIS A 422 15.51 -7.84 20.35
N THR A 423 16.17 -8.87 20.85
CA THR A 423 17.43 -9.37 20.28
C THR A 423 17.13 -10.39 19.20
N LEU A 424 17.55 -10.07 17.97
CA LEU A 424 17.50 -10.94 16.81
C LEU A 424 18.92 -11.26 16.33
N SER A 425 19.08 -12.37 15.61
CA SER A 425 20.32 -12.60 14.88
C SER A 425 20.54 -11.48 13.86
N PRO A 426 21.78 -11.04 13.61
CA PRO A 426 22.04 -10.00 12.62
C PRO A 426 21.42 -10.35 11.26
N PHE A 427 20.71 -9.39 10.66
CA PHE A 427 20.10 -9.58 9.35
C PHE A 427 21.21 -9.83 8.32
N THR A 428 21.18 -10.99 7.66
CA THR A 428 22.15 -11.35 6.62
C THR A 428 21.43 -11.45 5.28
N TYR A 429 21.88 -10.66 4.31
CA TYR A 429 21.31 -10.62 2.97
C TYR A 429 22.40 -10.46 1.93
N ASN A 430 22.37 -11.29 0.88
CA ASN A 430 23.39 -11.33 -0.18
C ASN A 430 24.84 -11.39 0.34
N GLY A 431 25.08 -12.19 1.39
CA GLY A 431 26.41 -12.37 1.99
C GLY A 431 26.88 -11.20 2.88
N LYS A 432 26.03 -10.20 3.12
CA LYS A 432 26.33 -9.04 3.98
C LYS A 432 25.51 -9.10 5.25
N THR A 433 26.15 -8.74 6.37
CA THR A 433 25.53 -8.72 7.68
C THR A 433 25.28 -7.29 8.13
N TYR A 434 24.04 -6.97 8.49
CA TYR A 434 23.61 -5.63 8.82
C TYR A 434 23.39 -5.46 10.33
N GLN A 435 23.74 -4.28 10.83
CA GLN A 435 23.39 -3.86 12.19
C GLN A 435 22.25 -2.83 12.14
N VAL A 436 21.22 -3.05 12.94
CA VAL A 436 20.09 -2.13 13.05
C VAL A 436 20.47 -0.94 13.93
N GLU A 437 20.14 0.25 13.45
CA GLU A 437 20.30 1.50 14.17
C GLU A 437 19.02 2.33 14.03
N ASN A 438 18.25 2.41 15.11
CA ASN A 438 17.04 3.23 15.11
C ASN A 438 17.40 4.66 15.46
N ALA A 439 16.97 5.60 14.63
CA ALA A 439 17.16 7.01 14.82
C ALA A 439 16.54 7.48 16.17
N PRO A 440 17.22 8.39 16.90
CA PRO A 440 16.67 9.00 18.11
C PRO A 440 15.28 9.62 17.87
N LEU A 441 14.40 9.49 18.86
CA LEU A 441 13.09 10.15 18.85
C LEU A 441 13.28 11.65 19.06
N SER A 442 12.50 12.45 18.34
CA SER A 442 12.39 13.89 18.59
C SER A 442 11.69 14.17 19.93
N SER A 443 11.74 15.42 20.38
CA SER A 443 11.15 15.86 21.65
C SER A 443 9.64 15.60 21.74
N ASN A 444 8.91 15.72 20.62
CA ASN A 444 7.47 15.46 20.54
C ASN A 444 7.12 13.95 20.42
N LYS A 445 8.12 13.08 20.23
CA LYS A 445 7.97 11.61 20.06
C LYS A 445 7.10 11.19 18.88
N LYS A 446 6.90 12.09 17.91
CA LYS A 446 6.19 11.86 16.65
C LYS A 446 7.12 11.83 15.45
N ASP A 447 8.40 12.14 15.65
CA ASP A 447 9.43 12.01 14.63
C ASP A 447 10.64 11.25 15.17
N SER A 448 11.49 10.76 14.26
CA SER A 448 12.82 10.25 14.58
C SER A 448 13.80 10.46 13.44
N GLU A 449 14.98 10.97 13.79
CA GLU A 449 16.02 11.37 12.85
C GLU A 449 17.42 11.17 13.45
N LYS A 450 18.37 10.73 12.60
CA LYS A 450 19.78 10.62 12.95
C LYS A 450 20.55 11.72 12.25
N LEU A 451 21.22 12.57 13.02
CA LEU A 451 22.06 13.66 12.52
C LEU A 451 23.52 13.22 12.40
N THR A 452 24.20 13.57 11.30
CA THR A 452 25.67 13.53 11.24
C THR A 452 26.26 14.81 11.83
N THR A 453 27.21 14.73 12.76
CA THR A 453 27.84 15.93 13.37
C THR A 453 29.24 16.21 12.84
N SER A 454 29.75 15.35 11.95
CA SER A 454 31.06 15.43 11.30
C SER A 454 31.01 14.60 10.02
N GLU A 455 32.09 14.65 9.23
CA GLU A 455 32.30 13.68 8.16
C GLU A 455 32.13 12.25 8.70
N SER A 456 31.40 11.41 7.96
CA SER A 456 30.97 10.10 8.44
C SER A 456 31.02 9.03 7.36
N THR A 457 31.43 7.83 7.75
CA THR A 457 31.32 6.63 6.92
C THR A 457 30.40 5.63 7.62
N ILE A 458 29.30 5.28 6.97
CA ILE A 458 28.27 4.37 7.46
C ILE A 458 28.29 3.12 6.59
N ASN A 459 28.67 1.99 7.19
CA ASN A 459 28.81 0.72 6.50
C ASN A 459 27.93 -0.36 7.15
N ASN A 460 27.24 -1.14 6.33
CA ASN A 460 26.46 -2.31 6.77
C ASN A 460 25.44 -1.99 7.87
N LYS A 461 24.74 -0.86 7.74
CA LYS A 461 23.69 -0.44 8.68
C LYS A 461 22.30 -0.52 8.08
N ILE A 462 21.31 -0.82 8.92
CA ILE A 462 19.90 -0.52 8.66
C ILE A 462 19.54 0.66 9.55
N ILE A 463 19.38 1.85 8.97
CA ILE A 463 18.99 3.06 9.71
C ILE A 463 17.48 3.27 9.53
N ASN A 464 16.74 3.32 10.64
CA ASN A 464 15.30 3.52 10.62
C ASN A 464 14.92 4.85 11.27
N GLY A 465 14.11 5.65 10.60
CA GLY A 465 13.54 6.87 11.14
C GLY A 465 12.16 7.19 10.55
N VAL A 466 11.40 8.05 11.22
CA VAL A 466 10.16 8.58 10.63
C VAL A 466 10.51 9.64 9.60
N GLY A 467 11.38 10.59 9.95
CA GLY A 467 11.93 11.59 9.05
C GLY A 467 10.89 12.57 8.53
N ILE A 468 9.99 13.07 9.39
CA ILE A 468 8.98 14.08 9.01
C ILE A 468 9.68 15.40 8.68
N GLU A 469 10.56 15.89 9.56
CA GLU A 469 11.23 17.18 9.39
C GLU A 469 12.51 17.07 8.55
N ASN A 470 13.48 16.24 8.97
CA ASN A 470 14.82 16.20 8.36
C ASN A 470 15.23 14.83 7.80
N GLY A 471 14.29 13.91 7.59
CA GLY A 471 14.58 12.57 7.13
C GLY A 471 15.15 11.64 8.20
N ALA A 472 15.12 10.32 7.95
CA ALA A 472 15.64 9.33 8.88
C ALA A 472 17.14 9.49 9.14
N LEU A 473 17.89 9.87 8.11
CA LEU A 473 19.27 10.32 8.19
C LEU A 473 19.38 11.74 7.65
N PHE A 474 19.80 12.67 8.49
CA PHE A 474 20.14 14.04 8.10
C PHE A 474 21.66 14.19 8.00
N ALA A 475 22.16 14.26 6.77
CA ALA A 475 23.57 14.43 6.45
C ALA A 475 23.92 15.92 6.29
N THR A 476 24.48 16.54 7.32
CA THR A 476 24.95 17.94 7.30
C THR A 476 26.42 18.09 6.93
N HIS A 477 27.12 16.97 6.76
CA HIS A 477 28.53 16.90 6.41
C HIS A 477 28.75 15.81 5.37
N THR A 478 29.96 15.77 4.79
CA THR A 478 30.34 14.71 3.85
C THR A 478 30.07 13.32 4.45
N THR A 479 29.23 12.54 3.78
CA THR A 479 28.76 11.26 4.30
C THR A 479 28.88 10.18 3.25
N HIS A 480 29.62 9.12 3.57
CA HIS A 480 29.77 7.94 2.73
C HIS A 480 28.89 6.80 3.26
N LEU A 481 27.95 6.34 2.45
CA LEU A 481 27.04 5.24 2.75
C LEU A 481 27.40 4.04 1.87
N THR A 482 27.96 2.99 2.48
CA THR A 482 28.28 1.75 1.77
C THR A 482 27.45 0.60 2.33
N ASP A 483 26.90 -0.23 1.44
CA ASP A 483 26.24 -1.49 1.83
C ASP A 483 25.18 -1.32 2.92
N SER A 484 24.39 -0.24 2.85
CA SER A 484 23.45 0.12 3.91
C SER A 484 22.02 0.22 3.41
N ILE A 485 21.06 0.20 4.33
CA ILE A 485 19.63 0.40 4.06
C ILE A 485 19.16 1.55 4.94
N ILE A 486 18.61 2.59 4.35
CA ILE A 486 18.06 3.75 5.06
C ILE A 486 16.56 3.78 4.83
N ASN A 487 15.80 3.67 5.91
CA ASN A 487 14.34 3.64 5.89
C ASN A 487 13.81 4.91 6.53
N GLY A 488 13.16 5.74 5.71
CA GLY A 488 12.36 6.87 6.18
C GLY A 488 10.89 6.60 5.97
N TYR A 489 10.08 6.67 7.03
CA TYR A 489 8.63 6.57 6.85
C TYR A 489 8.11 7.70 5.95
N LYS A 490 8.59 8.94 6.12
CA LYS A 490 8.38 10.00 5.13
C LYS A 490 9.62 10.18 4.26
N THR A 491 10.73 10.64 4.86
CA THR A 491 11.95 10.97 4.12
C THR A 491 13.11 10.08 4.57
N ALA A 492 13.81 9.43 3.65
CA ALA A 492 14.92 8.55 4.01
C ALA A 492 16.21 9.32 4.33
N LEU A 493 16.64 10.18 3.41
CA LEU A 493 17.84 10.99 3.52
C LEU A 493 17.51 12.46 3.32
N LYS A 494 17.99 13.33 4.21
CA LYS A 494 18.12 14.76 3.92
C LYS A 494 19.59 15.13 3.76
N VAL A 495 19.89 15.93 2.75
CA VAL A 495 21.20 16.53 2.53
C VAL A 495 21.13 17.97 3.01
N GLY A 496 22.05 18.34 3.90
CA GLY A 496 22.17 19.70 4.41
C GLY A 496 23.01 20.59 3.50
N GLU A 497 22.95 21.88 3.80
CA GLU A 497 23.68 22.93 3.10
C GLU A 497 25.17 22.57 2.93
N ASN A 498 25.64 22.57 1.67
CA ASN A 498 27.02 22.28 1.28
C ASN A 498 27.51 20.87 1.66
N ALA A 499 26.61 19.95 2.05
CA ALA A 499 26.96 18.57 2.33
C ALA A 499 27.08 17.74 1.04
N GLN A 500 28.00 16.77 1.06
CA GLN A 500 28.20 15.82 -0.02
C GLN A 500 27.84 14.41 0.45
N VAL A 501 26.95 13.72 -0.25
CA VAL A 501 26.59 12.34 0.11
C VAL A 501 26.96 11.37 -1.01
N HIS A 502 27.76 10.37 -0.66
CA HIS A 502 28.17 9.31 -1.57
C HIS A 502 27.48 8.01 -1.20
N LEU A 503 26.63 7.50 -2.07
CA LEU A 503 25.91 6.24 -1.90
C LEU A 503 26.53 5.16 -2.78
N ASN A 504 26.93 4.07 -2.16
CA ASN A 504 27.54 2.91 -2.81
C ASN A 504 26.86 1.62 -2.35
N ASN A 505 26.17 0.94 -3.29
CA ASN A 505 25.41 -0.27 -3.00
C ASN A 505 24.47 -0.09 -1.78
N THR A 506 23.82 1.07 -1.71
CA THR A 506 22.92 1.46 -0.62
C THR A 506 21.47 1.49 -1.10
N ILE A 507 20.53 1.14 -0.23
CA ILE A 507 19.09 1.22 -0.51
C ILE A 507 18.49 2.37 0.30
N LEU A 508 17.83 3.32 -0.35
CA LEU A 508 17.03 4.35 0.31
C LEU A 508 15.55 4.05 0.11
N ASN A 509 14.79 3.94 1.20
CA ASN A 509 13.36 3.61 1.17
C ASN A 509 12.52 4.74 1.76
N ALA A 510 11.51 5.17 1.00
CA ALA A 510 10.41 5.99 1.47
C ALA A 510 9.09 5.20 1.49
N ASN A 511 8.10 5.65 2.26
CA ASN A 511 6.75 5.07 2.22
C ASN A 511 6.12 5.25 0.83
N GLY A 512 5.24 4.33 0.43
CA GLY A 512 4.60 4.35 -0.89
C GLY A 512 3.29 5.13 -0.98
N PHE A 513 2.83 5.76 0.11
CA PHE A 513 1.68 6.66 0.13
C PHE A 513 1.95 7.89 1.01
N LYS A 514 1.15 8.95 0.84
CA LYS A 514 1.31 10.21 1.56
C LYS A 514 1.32 10.00 3.08
N VAL A 515 2.30 10.58 3.76
CA VAL A 515 2.36 10.61 5.22
C VAL A 515 1.47 11.75 5.71
N ASN A 516 0.79 11.57 6.85
CA ASN A 516 -0.07 12.59 7.43
C ASN A 516 -1.13 13.13 6.44
N GLN A 517 -1.58 12.27 5.51
CA GLN A 517 -2.51 12.54 4.38
C GLN A 517 -2.00 13.49 3.28
N SER A 518 -1.04 14.36 3.56
CA SER A 518 -0.62 15.43 2.64
C SER A 518 0.85 15.37 2.24
N GLU A 519 1.72 14.83 3.09
CA GLU A 519 3.17 14.91 2.91
C GLU A 519 3.66 13.85 1.92
N LYS A 520 4.35 14.29 0.88
CA LYS A 520 4.96 13.42 -0.11
C LYS A 520 6.19 12.72 0.50
N PRO A 521 6.26 11.38 0.50
CA PRO A 521 7.46 10.66 0.91
C PRO A 521 8.59 10.85 -0.11
N LEU A 522 9.83 10.97 0.37
CA LEU A 522 11.01 11.24 -0.44
C LEU A 522 12.15 10.29 -0.08
N ALA A 523 12.86 9.76 -1.08
CA ALA A 523 14.09 9.04 -0.80
C ALA A 523 15.22 10.03 -0.45
N ILE A 524 15.29 11.16 -1.15
CA ILE A 524 16.28 12.21 -0.90
C ILE A 524 15.59 13.57 -0.90
N LEU A 525 15.85 14.35 0.14
CA LEU A 525 15.41 15.73 0.30
C LEU A 525 16.65 16.63 0.44
N GLY A 526 16.70 17.74 -0.29
CA GLY A 526 17.70 18.79 -0.10
C GLY A 526 17.21 19.92 0.79
N ASP A 527 17.97 21.02 0.82
CA ASP A 527 17.61 22.26 1.49
C ASP A 527 17.80 23.48 0.59
N ALA A 528 18.09 24.67 1.14
CA ALA A 528 18.27 25.88 0.34
C ALA A 528 19.73 26.10 -0.09
N GLY A 529 20.65 25.22 0.34
CA GLY A 529 22.07 25.28 0.02
C GLY A 529 22.42 24.44 -1.20
N SER A 530 23.70 24.47 -1.61
CA SER A 530 24.18 23.58 -2.68
C SER A 530 24.37 22.16 -2.15
N ASN A 531 23.56 21.23 -2.61
CA ASN A 531 23.60 19.83 -2.19
C ASN A 531 24.28 18.96 -3.26
N GLN A 532 25.15 18.03 -2.85
CA GLN A 532 25.79 17.10 -3.79
C GLN A 532 25.50 15.65 -3.43
N VAL A 533 25.04 14.89 -4.41
CA VAL A 533 24.67 13.49 -4.24
C VAL A 533 25.29 12.65 -5.35
N VAL A 534 26.05 11.62 -4.96
CA VAL A 534 26.68 10.69 -5.90
C VAL A 534 26.17 9.28 -5.65
N LEU A 535 25.49 8.71 -6.64
CA LEU A 535 24.95 7.35 -6.61
C LEU A 535 25.85 6.42 -7.42
N THR A 536 26.33 5.33 -6.82
CA THR A 536 27.25 4.39 -7.48
C THR A 536 26.86 2.93 -7.27
N ASN A 537 27.32 2.05 -8.17
CA ASN A 537 27.12 0.61 -8.11
C ASN A 537 25.62 0.24 -7.99
N GLN A 538 25.28 -0.84 -7.28
CA GLN A 538 23.89 -1.32 -7.13
C GLN A 538 23.08 -0.50 -6.11
N THR A 539 23.22 0.82 -6.10
CA THR A 539 22.41 1.71 -5.25
C THR A 539 20.96 1.73 -5.75
N LEU A 540 19.99 1.58 -4.84
CA LEU A 540 18.56 1.60 -5.14
C LEU A 540 17.87 2.76 -4.43
N ILE A 541 17.20 3.61 -5.20
CA ILE A 541 16.44 4.75 -4.70
C ILE A 541 14.95 4.42 -4.83
N ASN A 542 14.32 4.05 -3.69
CA ASN A 542 12.92 3.68 -3.60
C ASN A 542 12.07 4.86 -3.07
N GLY A 543 12.01 5.93 -3.87
CA GLY A 543 11.24 7.14 -3.60
C GLY A 543 11.67 8.26 -4.54
N ASP A 544 11.00 9.40 -4.46
CA ASP A 544 11.34 10.57 -5.27
C ASP A 544 12.54 11.33 -4.69
N ILE A 545 13.18 12.15 -5.52
CA ILE A 545 14.25 13.08 -5.13
C ILE A 545 13.74 14.50 -5.32
N ASP A 546 13.97 15.36 -4.33
CA ASP A 546 13.58 16.78 -4.33
C ASP A 546 14.68 17.57 -3.59
N LEU A 547 15.60 18.19 -4.34
CA LEU A 547 16.78 18.87 -3.77
C LEU A 547 16.52 20.33 -3.37
N LYS A 548 15.33 20.86 -3.66
CA LYS A 548 14.88 22.19 -3.26
C LYS A 548 15.64 23.33 -3.97
N ALA A 549 16.23 24.28 -3.27
CA ALA A 549 16.80 25.46 -3.92
C ALA A 549 18.30 25.44 -3.66
N GLY A 550 19.11 25.89 -4.62
CA GLY A 550 20.54 25.72 -4.48
C GLY A 550 21.18 25.58 -5.85
N ASN A 551 22.49 25.38 -5.88
CA ASN A 551 23.16 24.90 -7.09
C ASN A 551 23.51 23.44 -6.80
N ASP A 552 22.57 22.56 -7.08
CA ASP A 552 22.61 21.16 -6.71
C ASP A 552 23.30 20.31 -7.76
N GLU A 553 23.96 19.24 -7.33
CA GLU A 553 24.63 18.29 -8.20
C GLU A 553 24.21 16.86 -7.87
N LEU A 554 23.58 16.19 -8.83
CA LEU A 554 23.26 14.76 -8.74
C LEU A 554 24.07 13.99 -9.78
N THR A 555 24.78 12.95 -9.33
CA THR A 555 25.50 12.02 -10.22
C THR A 555 24.90 10.63 -10.14
N ILE A 556 24.40 10.12 -11.27
CA ILE A 556 24.07 8.71 -11.48
C ILE A 556 25.27 8.07 -12.16
N ALA A 557 26.16 7.46 -11.38
CA ALA A 557 27.51 7.14 -11.84
C ALA A 557 27.60 5.99 -12.86
N ASP A 558 26.62 5.09 -12.89
CA ASP A 558 26.62 3.93 -13.78
C ASP A 558 25.22 3.31 -13.95
N ASN A 559 25.13 2.30 -14.82
CA ASN A 559 23.89 1.62 -15.18
C ASN A 559 23.39 0.60 -14.13
N GLN A 560 24.13 0.37 -13.06
CA GLN A 560 23.71 -0.48 -11.94
C GLN A 560 22.86 0.29 -10.92
N VAL A 561 22.98 1.62 -10.89
CA VAL A 561 22.12 2.49 -10.09
C VAL A 561 20.69 2.37 -10.59
N ARG A 562 19.75 2.19 -9.66
CA ARG A 562 18.32 2.08 -9.99
C ARG A 562 17.52 3.13 -9.25
N PHE A 563 16.77 3.91 -10.01
CA PHE A 563 15.78 4.83 -9.49
C PHE A 563 14.38 4.23 -9.70
N ASN A 564 13.69 3.93 -8.60
CA ASN A 564 12.35 3.36 -8.60
C ASN A 564 11.26 4.41 -8.30
N GLY A 565 11.65 5.66 -8.00
CA GLY A 565 10.74 6.79 -7.89
C GLY A 565 10.08 7.17 -9.22
N GLN A 566 9.29 8.23 -9.19
CA GLN A 566 8.62 8.83 -10.34
C GLN A 566 9.29 10.13 -10.78
N THR A 567 9.84 10.90 -9.83
CA THR A 567 10.38 12.24 -10.10
C THR A 567 11.74 12.46 -9.44
N ILE A 568 12.66 13.02 -10.21
CA ILE A 568 13.86 13.71 -9.73
C ILE A 568 13.63 15.20 -9.99
N ASP A 569 13.65 16.02 -8.94
CA ASP A 569 13.53 17.47 -9.02
C ASP A 569 14.74 18.08 -8.31
N LEU A 570 15.56 18.84 -9.04
CA LEU A 570 16.70 19.56 -8.45
C LEU A 570 16.27 20.95 -7.97
N GLY A 571 15.08 21.40 -8.38
CA GLY A 571 14.40 22.59 -7.92
C GLY A 571 14.95 23.90 -8.50
N ASN A 572 15.31 24.90 -7.69
CA ASN A 572 15.67 26.22 -8.23
C ASN A 572 17.15 26.51 -8.09
N GLY A 573 17.84 26.69 -9.22
CA GLY A 573 19.14 27.35 -9.29
C GLY A 573 19.89 27.03 -10.58
N LEU A 574 21.20 26.77 -10.46
CA LEU A 574 22.02 26.29 -11.57
C LEU A 574 22.42 24.84 -11.32
N ASP A 575 21.47 23.95 -11.57
CA ASP A 575 21.55 22.57 -11.13
C ASP A 575 22.16 21.66 -12.21
N LYS A 576 22.87 20.63 -11.74
CA LYS A 576 23.63 19.70 -12.58
C LYS A 576 23.20 18.26 -12.37
N LEU A 577 22.90 17.58 -13.47
CA LEU A 577 22.65 16.14 -13.48
C LEU A 577 23.65 15.41 -14.37
N HIS A 578 24.46 14.56 -13.76
CA HIS A 578 25.45 13.74 -14.44
C HIS A 578 24.95 12.32 -14.66
N PHE A 579 24.97 11.86 -15.92
CA PHE A 579 24.86 10.45 -16.27
C PHE A 579 26.24 9.89 -16.57
N GLY A 580 26.74 9.03 -15.69
CA GLY A 580 28.09 8.49 -15.75
C GLY A 580 29.13 9.40 -15.09
N GLN A 581 30.32 8.84 -14.86
CA GLN A 581 31.50 9.59 -14.41
C GLN A 581 32.49 9.72 -15.56
N SER A 582 33.07 10.89 -15.75
CA SER A 582 34.02 11.20 -16.83
C SER A 582 35.25 10.28 -16.87
N ASN A 583 35.60 9.68 -15.74
CA ASN A 583 36.73 8.75 -15.58
C ASN A 583 36.34 7.26 -15.61
N ARG A 584 35.05 6.91 -15.81
CA ARG A 584 34.57 5.53 -15.87
C ARG A 584 33.81 5.27 -17.16
N LYS A 585 34.40 4.46 -18.05
CA LYS A 585 33.72 3.94 -19.23
C LYS A 585 33.03 2.62 -18.88
N ASN A 586 31.73 2.67 -18.61
CA ASN A 586 30.89 1.47 -18.53
C ASN A 586 30.25 1.19 -19.89
N SER A 587 30.10 -0.10 -20.24
CA SER A 587 29.67 -0.52 -21.59
C SER A 587 28.15 -0.61 -21.78
N GLN A 588 27.37 -0.39 -20.72
CA GLN A 588 25.91 -0.53 -20.75
C GLN A 588 25.25 0.82 -20.52
N PRO A 589 24.21 1.18 -21.28
CA PRO A 589 23.61 2.50 -21.17
C PRO A 589 22.83 2.68 -19.87
N ILE A 590 22.89 3.89 -19.30
CA ILE A 590 22.00 4.31 -18.21
C ILE A 590 20.60 4.46 -18.79
N LYS A 591 19.59 3.88 -18.13
CA LYS A 591 18.19 3.96 -18.57
C LYS A 591 17.44 4.98 -17.73
N VAL A 592 16.74 5.89 -18.41
CA VAL A 592 15.91 6.91 -17.78
C VAL A 592 14.47 6.70 -18.23
N ASP A 593 13.61 6.35 -17.28
CA ASP A 593 12.18 6.05 -17.49
C ASP A 593 11.27 6.81 -16.51
N TYR A 594 11.80 7.91 -15.98
CA TYR A 594 11.21 8.77 -14.95
C TYR A 594 11.26 10.24 -15.38
N ALA A 595 10.59 11.10 -14.62
CA ALA A 595 10.61 12.54 -14.86
C ALA A 595 11.81 13.19 -14.16
N ILE A 596 12.47 14.11 -14.85
CA ILE A 596 13.55 14.97 -14.37
C ILE A 596 13.08 16.42 -14.57
N TYR A 597 13.10 17.18 -13.48
CA TYR A 597 12.74 18.59 -13.43
C TYR A 597 13.94 19.40 -12.97
N ASN A 598 14.10 20.56 -13.60
CA ASN A 598 15.02 21.63 -13.20
C ASN A 598 16.47 21.15 -13.05
N ALA A 599 16.93 20.32 -13.99
CA ALA A 599 18.36 20.11 -14.17
C ALA A 599 18.81 21.04 -15.31
N GLU A 600 19.24 22.27 -15.00
CA GLU A 600 19.60 23.27 -16.00
C GLU A 600 20.72 22.77 -16.93
N ASP A 601 21.70 22.04 -16.37
CA ASP A 601 22.79 21.41 -17.12
C ASP A 601 22.82 19.90 -16.93
N MET A 602 22.50 19.16 -18.00
CA MET A 602 22.59 17.70 -18.03
C MET A 602 23.84 17.26 -18.76
N ILE A 603 24.64 16.40 -18.13
CA ILE A 603 25.94 15.98 -18.65
C ILE A 603 25.96 14.47 -18.87
N VAL A 604 26.07 14.06 -20.13
CA VAL A 604 26.09 12.65 -20.56
C VAL A 604 27.54 12.19 -20.70
N ASN A 605 28.09 11.66 -19.61
CA ASN A 605 29.43 11.08 -19.52
C ASN A 605 29.48 9.58 -19.81
N GLN A 606 28.33 8.92 -19.95
CA GLN A 606 28.18 7.51 -20.32
C GLN A 606 26.95 7.39 -21.22
N ASP A 607 26.95 6.40 -22.12
CA ASP A 607 25.81 6.10 -22.97
C ASP A 607 24.51 6.12 -22.17
N THR A 608 23.51 6.85 -22.64
CA THR A 608 22.26 7.07 -21.89
C THR A 608 21.05 6.91 -22.82
N ASN A 609 20.05 6.15 -22.35
CA ASN A 609 18.79 5.90 -23.03
C ASN A 609 17.65 6.62 -22.30
N LEU A 610 17.13 7.68 -22.90
CA LEU A 610 15.87 8.29 -22.48
C LEU A 610 14.71 7.49 -23.10
N LEU A 611 13.97 6.77 -22.27
CA LEU A 611 12.83 5.97 -22.72
C LEU A 611 11.64 6.89 -23.03
N ALA A 612 10.69 6.40 -23.83
CA ALA A 612 9.58 7.21 -24.32
C ALA A 612 8.68 7.80 -23.23
N ASN A 613 8.67 7.17 -22.04
CA ASN A 613 7.89 7.60 -20.88
C ASN A 613 8.63 8.56 -19.95
N ALA A 614 9.93 8.82 -20.19
CA ALA A 614 10.67 9.83 -19.45
C ALA A 614 10.13 11.24 -19.77
N LYS A 615 10.39 12.20 -18.89
CA LYS A 615 10.03 13.61 -19.10
C LYS A 615 11.17 14.48 -18.59
N ILE A 616 11.74 15.33 -19.43
CA ILE A 616 12.82 16.23 -19.08
C ILE A 616 12.31 17.67 -19.21
N ARG A 617 12.33 18.44 -18.13
CA ARG A 617 11.79 19.81 -18.06
C ARG A 617 12.73 20.71 -17.27
N GLY A 618 12.78 21.99 -17.63
CA GLY A 618 13.68 22.97 -16.98
C GLY A 618 15.16 22.85 -17.41
N THR A 619 15.49 21.97 -18.36
CA THR A 619 16.87 21.83 -18.86
C THR A 619 17.20 22.88 -19.92
N ASN A 620 18.31 23.59 -19.72
CA ASN A 620 18.84 24.59 -20.65
C ASN A 620 19.86 23.97 -21.60
N THR A 621 20.77 23.16 -21.06
CA THR A 621 21.88 22.55 -21.81
C THR A 621 21.94 21.05 -21.59
N ILE A 622 22.26 20.32 -22.67
CA ILE A 622 22.64 18.91 -22.60
C ILE A 622 24.03 18.79 -23.22
N THR A 623 25.02 18.50 -22.38
CA THR A 623 26.41 18.28 -22.80
C THR A 623 26.64 16.80 -23.08
N LEU A 624 27.05 16.46 -24.31
CA LEU A 624 27.28 15.08 -24.74
C LEU A 624 28.77 14.76 -24.81
N ASN A 625 29.26 14.00 -23.83
CA ASN A 625 30.60 13.40 -23.86
C ASN A 625 30.55 11.92 -24.33
N ASN A 626 29.35 11.34 -24.44
CA ASN A 626 29.05 10.01 -24.97
C ASN A 626 27.65 10.00 -25.64
N ASP A 627 27.21 8.83 -26.12
CA ASP A 627 25.98 8.70 -26.91
C ASP A 627 24.72 8.92 -26.06
N LEU A 628 23.79 9.70 -26.59
CA LEU A 628 22.44 9.87 -26.03
C LEU A 628 21.42 9.33 -27.02
N HIS A 629 20.73 8.26 -26.65
CA HIS A 629 19.61 7.74 -27.41
C HIS A 629 18.32 8.17 -26.72
N TYR A 630 17.38 8.77 -27.45
CA TYR A 630 16.06 9.07 -26.92
C TYR A 630 14.98 8.48 -27.81
N GLN A 631 13.97 7.88 -27.19
CA GLN A 631 12.87 7.25 -27.90
C GLN A 631 11.79 8.28 -28.21
N VAL A 632 11.35 8.31 -29.46
CA VAL A 632 10.26 9.15 -29.95
C VAL A 632 9.14 8.23 -30.42
N LEU A 633 7.99 8.29 -29.75
CA LEU A 633 6.80 7.57 -30.22
C LEU A 633 6.03 8.43 -31.23
N ASP A 634 5.87 9.71 -30.92
CA ASP A 634 5.32 10.74 -31.79
C ASP A 634 5.87 12.12 -31.39
N ALA A 635 5.42 13.19 -32.05
CA ALA A 635 5.92 14.55 -31.86
C ALA A 635 5.66 15.13 -30.46
N GLU A 636 4.66 14.63 -29.74
CA GLU A 636 4.27 15.11 -28.40
C GLU A 636 4.59 14.09 -27.30
N THR A 637 4.94 12.87 -27.69
CA THR A 637 5.22 11.73 -26.80
C THR A 637 6.68 11.33 -26.92
N HIS A 638 7.56 12.21 -26.43
CA HIS A 638 8.98 11.93 -26.24
C HIS A 638 9.55 12.71 -25.04
N ALA A 639 10.71 12.26 -24.54
CA ALA A 639 11.28 12.77 -23.28
C ALA A 639 11.54 14.28 -23.25
N LEU A 640 11.93 14.84 -24.40
CA LEU A 640 12.29 16.26 -24.56
C LEU A 640 11.13 17.15 -25.04
N PHE A 641 9.95 16.60 -25.34
CA PHE A 641 8.79 17.40 -25.73
C PHE A 641 8.31 18.16 -24.50
N ASP A 642 8.09 19.47 -24.59
CA ASP A 642 7.54 20.26 -23.50
C ASP A 642 6.50 21.24 -24.06
N PRO A 643 5.19 21.09 -23.73
CA PRO A 643 4.15 21.97 -24.26
C PRO A 643 4.25 23.40 -23.73
N GLU A 644 4.96 23.62 -22.62
CA GLU A 644 5.16 24.96 -22.03
C GLU A 644 6.42 25.66 -22.54
N ARG A 645 7.25 24.96 -23.32
CA ARG A 645 8.44 25.52 -23.95
C ARG A 645 8.00 26.38 -25.14
N ASN A 646 7.56 27.61 -24.83
CA ASN A 646 7.29 28.63 -25.83
C ASN A 646 8.51 28.78 -26.75
N GLU A 647 8.27 28.75 -28.07
CA GLU A 647 9.27 29.12 -29.07
C GLU A 647 9.86 30.49 -28.67
N LYS A 648 11.10 30.49 -28.20
CA LYS A 648 11.89 31.69 -27.95
C LYS A 648 13.06 31.73 -28.92
#